data_AF-A0A2N1RBL9-F1
#
_entry.id   AF-A0A2N1RBL9-F1
#
_cell.length_a   1.000
_cell.length_b   1.000
_cell.length_c   1.000
_cell.angle_alpha   90.00
_cell.angle_beta   90.00
_cell.angle_gamma   90.00
#
_symmetry.space_group_name_H-M   'P 1'
#
loop_
_entity.id
_entity.type
_entity.pdbx_description
1 polymer ?
#
loop_
_entity_poly.entity_id
_entity_poly.type
_entity_poly.pdbx_seq_one_letter_code
_entity_poly.pdbx_strand_id
1 'polypeptide(L)'
;MGKKRKKKRTIPGKSHIRLSLLLSIGFILVLLSPWLIWLSRPTLPLSVLVYNKTVPDTSAKAHVGLGWLLHHFKLHDISGDPFSATTTYRGYHPGESEENRIVPLGPVPEDMDLVYIADTYGIYRNGEGFSRSDHEEGTRNLIYGGMDQTDVDTLREFLNRDNPNTVVAEYNTFATPTPDYIQSQLYEMFRATWTGWSGQFVADLSTSGDTPSWIYGIYEQQSGEAWNYTGSGIVIYNTNDEILVLVVGEDLGPNVNQFVYTPAGERTLRLSGSTYYTHLFDIVEPLAGAEVLGEYQLDTTPQGARKLKDFGLETTFPAIIRGTTASHSTYYLAGNWAYSPTPLKFSFLAGVPNLMRRTVQNSLDSENNFYWHIYLPLMQSIFDEAYMRKSFPPGKATATTTSIGQTTMVSRTHGNLLQVWQDEQWKDLFIHGINLGIAMPGKWFTDFPKDKALYYRWLTQIGELGANTLRIYTLLDPEFYHAFLLYNQLHPEQPMWLMQEIWPEEEPHGNDYLDIDYQEEYQKEIVHVIDAVHGNATIAERRGRAWGTYTSDVSAYIVGYLVGRELEPHEVEDTDLLNEGYLFNGDYIRTTAAASPTEAWLAESTDYVLGYEESAYGWQHPVAIVNWPTLDPIEHPSERNEKGEKVNESNDRTTVDINNLLPGPQLKAGLFGAYHIYPNYPDFMNNDPLYDTYEDEFGRFRYGGYLKEFMEHHTAYPAVIAEFGLATGMGNAHFSPDGYHHGSMTELQQGEGIIRMFEAMRTEGYAGGIIFEWMDEWTKKTWTTEPYMVPYDRHILWHNAVDPEQNYGILAYEAIKPKRAAVASSGAGAITHVELRLDASFLHIDMGFTGALDFSKERLLIGLDTFGRELGELLYDKNLTISAPSGMEYLVVIDGKETSRLLAIPPANGSQYKFSTYEGLEMRGLFESMRKLTNKARALQDGTPIPARYEDASKLHHGKLIGSTNHWKIEGNTLSLRIPWTRINVSDPSSGTVLDDKRIFYTDPLRDVLHTATSDGIAVSVALVQNKTDRVLGTFPAPAMGVEPVVLAWQPWNQPTFRERLKESYTLLQDYFITFKEN
;
A
#
# COMPACT_ATOMS: atom_id res chain seq x y z
N MET A 1 68.11 52.42 83.44
CA MET A 1 66.71 51.96 83.50
C MET A 1 66.27 51.58 82.08
N GLY A 2 66.11 50.33 81.64
CA GLY A 2 65.56 49.15 82.30
C GLY A 2 64.14 48.86 81.80
N LYS A 3 63.92 48.66 80.48
CA LYS A 3 62.61 48.27 79.92
C LYS A 3 62.71 47.05 79.00
N LYS A 4 62.11 45.95 79.46
CA LYS A 4 61.81 44.70 78.73
C LYS A 4 60.80 44.96 77.60
N ARG A 5 61.07 44.44 76.40
CA ARG A 5 60.11 44.35 75.28
C ARG A 5 59.94 42.87 74.89
N LYS A 6 58.69 42.41 74.88
CA LYS A 6 58.24 41.03 74.58
C LYS A 6 58.63 40.62 73.14
N LYS A 7 59.26 39.46 72.98
CA LYS A 7 59.44 38.75 71.70
C LYS A 7 58.09 38.15 71.25
N LYS A 8 57.63 38.47 70.03
CA LYS A 8 56.62 37.68 69.30
C LYS A 8 57.34 36.60 68.48
N ARG A 9 56.98 35.33 68.68
CA ARG A 9 57.33 34.20 67.81
C ARG A 9 56.46 34.27 66.55
N THR A 10 57.07 34.26 65.37
CA THR A 10 56.41 33.95 64.09
C THR A 10 56.72 32.50 63.74
N ILE A 11 55.67 31.71 63.50
CA ILE A 11 55.76 30.27 63.16
C ILE A 11 55.90 30.17 61.63
N PRO A 12 57.02 29.64 61.09
CA PRO A 12 57.12 29.28 59.68
C PRO A 12 56.47 27.90 59.50
N GLY A 13 55.47 27.79 58.62
CA GLY A 13 54.75 26.53 58.40
C GLY A 13 53.34 26.64 57.81
N LYS A 14 52.83 27.85 57.52
CA LYS A 14 51.46 28.01 57.01
C LYS A 14 51.33 28.21 55.48
N SER A 15 52.37 28.59 54.73
CA SER A 15 52.23 28.84 53.27
C SER A 15 52.35 27.57 52.42
N HIS A 16 53.28 26.66 52.72
CA HIS A 16 53.43 25.40 51.99
C HIS A 16 52.25 24.45 52.20
N ILE A 17 51.71 24.39 53.44
CA ILE A 17 50.50 23.62 53.75
C ILE A 17 49.27 24.21 53.04
N ARG A 18 49.19 25.53 52.89
CA ARG A 18 48.11 26.19 52.12
C ARG A 18 48.22 25.93 50.63
N LEU A 19 49.42 25.94 50.06
CA LEU A 19 49.63 25.65 48.64
C LEU A 19 49.37 24.17 48.33
N SER A 20 49.85 23.24 49.17
CA SER A 20 49.56 21.82 49.02
C SER A 20 48.08 21.54 49.20
N LEU A 21 47.41 22.17 50.17
CA LEU A 21 45.97 22.04 50.36
C LEU A 21 45.18 22.62 49.18
N LEU A 22 45.58 23.77 48.63
CA LEU A 22 44.98 24.36 47.44
C LEU A 22 45.18 23.49 46.19
N LEU A 23 46.36 22.87 46.04
CA LEU A 23 46.63 21.91 44.98
C LEU A 23 45.83 20.61 45.15
N SER A 24 45.68 20.12 46.38
CA SER A 24 44.83 18.96 46.69
C SER A 24 43.35 19.26 46.43
N ILE A 25 42.86 20.44 46.83
CA ILE A 25 41.49 20.89 46.56
C ILE A 25 41.29 21.07 45.04
N GLY A 26 42.24 21.69 44.35
CA GLY A 26 42.20 21.84 42.89
C GLY A 26 42.20 20.49 42.17
N PHE A 27 43.01 19.54 42.63
CA PHE A 27 43.03 18.18 42.09
C PHE A 27 41.72 17.43 42.34
N ILE A 28 41.14 17.55 43.54
CA ILE A 28 39.83 16.98 43.86
C ILE A 28 38.73 17.62 43.00
N LEU A 29 38.76 18.94 42.79
CA LEU A 29 37.79 19.63 41.92
C LEU A 29 37.91 19.20 40.46
N VAL A 30 39.12 18.94 39.96
CA VAL A 30 39.35 18.39 38.61
C VAL A 30 38.85 16.94 38.52
N LEU A 31 39.06 16.11 39.55
CA LEU A 31 38.52 14.75 39.58
C LEU A 31 36.99 14.71 39.68
N LEU A 32 36.39 15.66 40.40
CA LEU A 32 34.93 15.80 40.53
C LEU A 32 34.30 16.56 39.36
N SER A 33 35.07 17.24 38.51
CA SER A 33 34.51 18.09 37.47
C SER A 33 33.60 17.34 36.48
N PRO A 34 33.89 16.10 36.03
CA PRO A 34 32.97 15.38 35.15
C PRO A 34 31.60 15.13 35.79
N TRP A 35 31.58 14.79 37.09
CA TRP A 35 30.35 14.59 37.84
C TRP A 35 29.62 15.91 38.08
N LEU A 36 30.32 16.97 38.49
CA LEU A 36 29.73 18.31 38.69
C LEU A 36 29.16 18.88 37.39
N ILE A 37 29.85 18.69 36.26
CA ILE A 37 29.38 19.10 34.94
C ILE A 37 28.11 18.32 34.59
N TRP A 38 28.10 17.00 34.77
CA TRP A 38 26.89 16.20 34.54
C TRP A 38 25.74 16.65 35.44
N LEU A 39 25.99 16.86 36.74
CA LEU A 39 24.99 17.34 37.69
C LEU A 39 24.41 18.69 37.26
N SER A 40 25.24 19.60 36.73
CA SER A 40 24.83 20.91 36.25
C SER A 40 24.13 20.93 34.89
N ARG A 41 24.21 19.83 34.10
CA ARG A 41 23.49 19.75 32.82
C ARG A 41 21.97 19.72 33.09
N PRO A 42 21.17 20.52 32.36
CA PRO A 42 19.72 20.43 32.44
C PRO A 42 19.26 19.04 31.99
N THR A 43 18.13 18.59 32.53
CA THR A 43 17.39 17.44 32.00
C THR A 43 16.91 17.79 30.60
N LEU A 44 17.03 16.85 29.65
CA LEU A 44 16.37 17.04 28.36
C LEU A 44 14.86 16.99 28.61
N PRO A 45 14.05 18.00 28.21
CA PRO A 45 12.63 18.07 28.55
C PRO A 45 11.80 17.17 27.61
N LEU A 46 12.20 15.91 27.57
CA LEU A 46 11.52 14.82 26.87
C LEU A 46 11.16 13.75 27.89
N SER A 47 9.94 13.25 27.77
CA SER A 47 9.43 12.09 28.51
C SER A 47 9.44 10.88 27.60
N VAL A 48 9.97 9.77 28.11
CA VAL A 48 10.14 8.53 27.33
C VAL A 48 9.36 7.40 28.00
N LEU A 49 8.70 6.57 27.20
CA LEU A 49 8.12 5.30 27.62
C LEU A 49 8.92 4.17 27.00
N VAL A 50 9.42 3.24 27.81
CA VAL A 50 10.12 2.04 27.33
C VAL A 50 9.19 0.84 27.43
N TYR A 51 9.07 0.07 26.35
CA TYR A 51 8.31 -1.18 26.29
C TYR A 51 9.22 -2.37 26.01
N ASN A 52 9.15 -3.40 26.85
CA ASN A 52 10.05 -4.55 26.78
C ASN A 52 9.42 -5.83 27.35
N LYS A 53 9.20 -6.83 26.49
CA LYS A 53 8.66 -8.15 26.87
C LYS A 53 9.74 -9.19 27.19
N THR A 54 11.02 -8.90 26.91
CA THR A 54 12.14 -9.86 26.95
C THR A 54 13.12 -9.54 28.08
N VAL A 55 12.72 -9.76 29.33
CA VAL A 55 13.58 -9.58 30.51
C VAL A 55 13.63 -10.88 31.34
N PRO A 56 14.52 -11.84 31.01
CA PRO A 56 14.50 -13.17 31.62
C PRO A 56 14.93 -13.19 33.08
N ASP A 57 15.76 -12.23 33.49
CA ASP A 57 16.27 -12.12 34.86
C ASP A 57 16.48 -10.65 35.27
N THR A 58 16.76 -10.43 36.55
CA THR A 58 16.96 -9.08 37.12
C THR A 58 18.26 -8.39 36.69
N SER A 59 19.13 -9.05 35.90
CA SER A 59 20.36 -8.44 35.40
C SER A 59 20.13 -7.54 34.19
N ALA A 60 18.98 -7.70 33.51
CA ALA A 60 18.51 -6.87 32.39
C ALA A 60 19.56 -6.64 31.27
N LYS A 61 20.53 -7.56 31.11
CA LYS A 61 21.70 -7.41 30.22
C LYS A 61 21.34 -7.02 28.78
N ALA A 62 20.19 -7.48 28.30
CA ALA A 62 19.70 -7.18 26.96
C ALA A 62 19.50 -5.68 26.69
N HIS A 63 19.27 -4.85 27.72
CA HIS A 63 18.92 -3.43 27.55
C HIS A 63 19.61 -2.47 28.53
N VAL A 64 20.68 -2.92 29.19
CA VAL A 64 21.50 -2.06 30.07
C VAL A 64 22.04 -0.86 29.30
N GLY A 65 22.34 -1.01 28.00
CA GLY A 65 22.81 0.07 27.14
C GLY A 65 21.81 1.22 27.04
N LEU A 66 20.53 0.91 26.82
CA LEU A 66 19.44 1.87 26.77
C LEU A 66 19.25 2.56 28.12
N GLY A 67 19.17 1.81 29.22
CA GLY A 67 19.00 2.40 30.56
C GLY A 67 20.18 3.30 30.96
N TRP A 68 21.41 2.93 30.62
CA TRP A 68 22.59 3.78 30.81
C TRP A 68 22.44 5.10 30.07
N LEU A 69 21.98 5.04 28.81
CA LEU A 69 21.82 6.18 27.92
C LEU A 69 20.74 7.15 28.43
N LEU A 70 19.56 6.63 28.76
CA LEU A 70 18.45 7.43 29.28
C LEU A 70 18.83 8.15 30.58
N HIS A 71 19.54 7.45 31.49
CA HIS A 71 20.06 8.06 32.70
C HIS A 71 21.16 9.10 32.41
N HIS A 72 22.06 8.85 31.45
CA HIS A 72 23.13 9.79 31.11
C HIS A 72 22.58 11.13 30.58
N PHE A 73 21.54 11.06 29.74
CA PHE A 73 20.85 12.23 29.20
C PHE A 73 19.81 12.83 30.16
N LYS A 74 19.63 12.24 31.34
CA LYS A 74 18.68 12.66 32.39
C LYS A 74 17.26 12.82 31.85
N LEU A 75 16.82 11.82 31.10
CA LEU A 75 15.42 11.69 30.69
C LEU A 75 14.58 11.17 31.85
N HIS A 76 13.28 11.45 31.83
CA HIS A 76 12.35 10.99 32.84
C HIS A 76 11.43 9.89 32.29
N ASP A 77 11.10 8.96 33.16
CA ASP A 77 10.11 7.93 32.89
C ASP A 77 8.68 8.47 33.03
N ILE A 78 7.70 7.58 32.86
CA ILE A 78 6.28 7.86 33.01
C ILE A 78 5.86 8.40 34.40
N SER A 79 6.66 8.14 35.45
CA SER A 79 6.41 8.61 36.81
C SER A 79 7.11 9.94 37.11
N GLY A 80 7.91 10.45 36.16
CA GLY A 80 8.78 11.61 36.35
C GLY A 80 10.09 11.30 37.06
N ASP A 81 10.42 10.01 37.25
CA ASP A 81 11.61 9.55 37.95
C ASP A 81 12.79 9.32 36.98
N PRO A 82 14.06 9.34 37.48
CA PRO A 82 15.21 8.98 36.66
C PRO A 82 15.17 7.51 36.21
N PHE A 83 15.49 7.27 34.94
CA PHE A 83 15.51 5.92 34.36
C PHE A 83 16.43 4.92 35.09
N SER A 84 15.91 3.71 35.27
CA SER A 84 16.59 2.52 35.77
C SER A 84 16.30 1.33 34.86
N ALA A 85 17.35 0.70 34.33
CA ALA A 85 17.26 -0.41 33.38
C ALA A 85 16.46 -1.63 33.89
N THR A 86 16.25 -1.75 35.21
CA THR A 86 15.57 -2.90 35.82
C THR A 86 14.13 -2.63 36.22
N THR A 87 13.69 -1.37 36.29
CA THR A 87 12.39 -1.01 36.90
C THR A 87 11.55 -0.01 36.10
N THR A 88 12.15 0.82 35.24
CA THR A 88 11.43 1.91 34.55
C THR A 88 11.10 1.54 33.10
N TYR A 89 10.23 0.53 32.92
CA TYR A 89 9.68 0.10 31.62
C TYR A 89 8.30 -0.56 31.84
N ARG A 90 7.51 -0.70 30.77
CA ARG A 90 6.32 -1.57 30.71
C ARG A 90 6.69 -2.89 30.04
N GLY A 91 6.10 -4.00 30.46
CA GLY A 91 6.26 -5.32 29.86
C GLY A 91 6.47 -6.40 30.92
N TYR A 92 7.51 -7.23 30.79
CA TYR A 92 7.73 -8.35 31.71
C TYR A 92 8.71 -8.01 32.84
N HIS A 93 8.28 -8.07 34.11
CA HIS A 93 9.11 -7.75 35.28
C HIS A 93 9.52 -9.02 36.07
N PRO A 94 10.76 -9.53 35.91
CA PRO A 94 11.20 -10.71 36.64
C PRO A 94 11.34 -10.41 38.14
N GLY A 95 10.78 -11.27 38.98
CA GLY A 95 10.87 -11.18 40.44
C GLY A 95 9.69 -10.51 41.13
N GLU A 96 8.76 -9.91 40.38
CA GLU A 96 7.51 -9.34 40.91
C GLU A 96 6.42 -10.43 41.13
N SER A 97 5.39 -10.07 41.93
CA SER A 97 4.19 -10.90 42.14
C SER A 97 3.45 -11.15 40.82
N GLU A 98 2.67 -12.25 40.73
CA GLU A 98 1.96 -12.60 39.48
C GLU A 98 1.12 -11.45 38.92
N GLU A 99 0.44 -10.69 39.78
CA GLU A 99 -0.37 -9.52 39.38
C GLU A 99 0.43 -8.36 38.78
N ASN A 100 1.72 -8.21 39.14
CA ASN A 100 2.59 -7.11 38.68
C ASN A 100 3.70 -7.58 37.71
N ARG A 101 3.71 -8.87 37.38
CA ARG A 101 4.74 -9.47 36.54
C ARG A 101 4.62 -9.06 35.08
N ILE A 102 3.42 -8.73 34.63
CA ILE A 102 3.13 -8.28 33.26
C ILE A 102 2.42 -6.93 33.35
N VAL A 103 3.07 -5.91 32.79
CA VAL A 103 2.50 -4.58 32.62
C VAL A 103 2.35 -4.36 31.11
N PRO A 104 1.13 -4.43 30.53
CA PRO A 104 0.95 -4.24 29.10
C PRO A 104 1.36 -2.83 28.66
N LEU A 105 1.56 -2.61 27.35
CA LEU A 105 1.89 -1.28 26.83
C LEU A 105 0.88 -0.25 27.33
N GLY A 106 -0.42 -0.53 27.21
CA GLY A 106 -1.53 0.29 27.72
C GLY A 106 -1.55 1.73 27.16
N PRO A 107 -2.60 2.53 27.44
CA PRO A 107 -2.66 3.91 26.95
C PRO A 107 -1.40 4.68 27.33
N VAL A 108 -0.81 5.34 26.33
CA VAL A 108 0.36 6.20 26.52
C VAL A 108 -0.14 7.51 27.13
N PRO A 109 0.45 8.06 28.20
CA PRO A 109 0.03 9.36 28.72
C PRO A 109 0.25 10.51 27.73
N GLU A 110 -0.55 11.58 27.82
CA GLU A 110 -0.49 12.73 26.90
C GLU A 110 0.84 13.48 26.93
N ASP A 111 1.57 13.44 28.04
CA ASP A 111 2.83 14.13 28.27
C ASP A 111 4.06 13.33 27.80
N MET A 112 3.86 12.12 27.26
CA MET A 112 4.94 11.33 26.66
C MET A 112 5.28 11.84 25.26
N ASP A 113 6.58 11.96 24.98
CA ASP A 113 7.07 12.45 23.68
C ASP A 113 7.63 11.32 22.82
N LEU A 114 8.09 10.24 23.44
CA LEU A 114 8.72 9.12 22.73
C LEU A 114 8.35 7.76 23.34
N VAL A 115 8.02 6.80 22.48
CA VAL A 115 7.88 5.38 22.85
C VAL A 115 9.06 4.61 22.27
N TYR A 116 9.72 3.80 23.10
CA TYR A 116 10.86 2.97 22.74
C TYR A 116 10.52 1.49 22.95
N ILE A 117 10.37 0.73 21.87
CA ILE A 117 10.12 -0.71 21.87
C ILE A 117 11.47 -1.43 21.78
N ALA A 118 11.89 -2.00 22.92
CA ALA A 118 13.24 -2.52 23.07
C ALA A 118 13.39 -3.97 22.58
N ASP A 119 12.48 -4.85 22.96
CA ASP A 119 12.42 -6.25 22.51
C ASP A 119 11.04 -6.83 22.84
N THR A 120 10.46 -7.56 21.90
CA THR A 120 9.12 -8.15 22.04
C THR A 120 9.11 -9.67 21.97
N TYR A 121 10.25 -10.34 21.76
CA TYR A 121 10.35 -11.80 21.61
C TYR A 121 9.64 -12.57 22.74
N GLY A 122 9.85 -12.15 23.98
CA GLY A 122 9.14 -12.67 25.15
C GLY A 122 9.88 -13.72 25.97
N ILE A 123 9.17 -14.28 26.95
CA ILE A 123 9.68 -15.25 27.92
C ILE A 123 8.96 -16.60 27.78
N TYR A 124 9.72 -17.70 27.83
CA TYR A 124 9.23 -19.08 27.71
C TYR A 124 9.50 -19.89 28.98
N ARG A 125 8.60 -20.82 29.33
CA ARG A 125 8.64 -21.61 30.58
C ARG A 125 9.91 -22.42 30.81
N ASN A 126 10.50 -22.96 29.74
CA ASN A 126 11.66 -23.87 29.85
C ASN A 126 12.99 -23.18 29.50
N GLY A 127 13.01 -21.88 29.22
CA GLY A 127 14.21 -21.16 28.78
C GLY A 127 14.75 -21.57 27.40
N GLU A 128 14.14 -22.56 26.75
CA GLU A 128 14.50 -23.07 25.41
C GLU A 128 14.06 -22.12 24.28
N GLY A 129 13.36 -21.03 24.59
CA GLY A 129 12.79 -20.11 23.62
C GLY A 129 11.61 -20.73 22.86
N PHE A 130 11.28 -20.15 21.70
CA PHE A 130 10.32 -20.72 20.78
C PHE A 130 10.86 -22.04 20.20
N SER A 131 10.33 -23.18 20.65
CA SER A 131 10.64 -24.48 20.03
C SER A 131 9.97 -24.56 18.65
N ARG A 132 10.79 -24.57 17.60
CA ARG A 132 10.33 -24.67 16.19
C ARG A 132 10.08 -26.10 15.73
N SER A 133 10.58 -27.11 16.46
CA SER A 133 10.49 -28.52 16.05
C SER A 133 9.11 -29.14 16.26
N ASP A 134 8.25 -28.54 17.09
CA ASP A 134 6.93 -29.07 17.43
C ASP A 134 5.91 -27.91 17.44
N HIS A 135 5.30 -27.64 16.28
CA HIS A 135 4.41 -26.50 16.04
C HIS A 135 3.27 -26.32 17.06
N GLU A 136 2.90 -27.35 17.84
CA GLU A 136 1.89 -27.26 18.91
C GLU A 136 2.45 -26.98 20.33
N GLU A 137 3.74 -27.23 20.60
CA GLU A 137 4.32 -27.04 21.95
C GLU A 137 4.96 -25.65 22.16
N GLY A 138 5.47 -25.01 21.09
CA GLY A 138 6.11 -23.68 21.17
C GLY A 138 5.20 -22.57 21.70
N THR A 139 3.92 -22.57 21.33
CA THR A 139 2.91 -21.61 21.82
C THR A 139 2.38 -21.96 23.22
N ARG A 140 2.32 -23.25 23.59
CA ARG A 140 1.93 -23.69 24.95
C ARG A 140 2.97 -23.33 26.02
N ASN A 141 4.22 -23.09 25.61
CA ASN A 141 5.34 -22.74 26.48
C ASN A 141 5.61 -21.24 26.61
N LEU A 142 4.96 -20.37 25.81
CA LEU A 142 5.10 -18.92 25.90
C LEU A 142 4.39 -18.39 27.16
N ILE A 143 5.08 -17.54 27.93
CA ILE A 143 4.50 -16.83 29.09
C ILE A 143 3.94 -15.48 28.65
N TYR A 144 4.73 -14.69 27.92
CA TYR A 144 4.36 -13.38 27.40
C TYR A 144 5.37 -12.96 26.32
N GLY A 145 4.92 -12.50 25.16
CA GLY A 145 5.76 -12.14 24.01
C GLY A 145 4.94 -11.83 22.76
N GLY A 146 5.60 -11.37 21.71
CA GLY A 146 5.02 -10.90 20.46
C GLY A 146 4.25 -9.58 20.63
N MET A 147 3.94 -8.92 19.53
CA MET A 147 2.99 -7.79 19.51
C MET A 147 1.59 -8.31 19.24
N ASP A 148 0.58 -7.62 19.80
CA ASP A 148 -0.83 -7.91 19.58
C ASP A 148 -1.61 -6.68 19.08
N GLN A 149 -2.91 -6.85 18.81
CA GLN A 149 -3.74 -5.75 18.30
C GLN A 149 -3.83 -4.58 19.28
N THR A 150 -3.82 -4.84 20.60
CA THR A 150 -3.88 -3.78 21.62
C THR A 150 -2.60 -2.95 21.60
N ASP A 151 -1.45 -3.59 21.42
CA ASP A 151 -0.17 -2.88 21.27
C ASP A 151 -0.18 -1.98 20.02
N VAL A 152 -0.65 -2.51 18.87
CA VAL A 152 -0.73 -1.75 17.61
C VAL A 152 -1.67 -0.56 17.73
N ASP A 153 -2.88 -0.77 18.27
CA ASP A 153 -3.87 0.29 18.42
C ASP A 153 -3.37 1.41 19.34
N THR A 154 -2.67 1.04 20.42
CA THR A 154 -2.04 2.00 21.34
C THR A 154 -0.96 2.85 20.66
N LEU A 155 -0.08 2.21 19.86
CA LEU A 155 0.97 2.91 19.13
C LEU A 155 0.38 3.80 18.04
N ARG A 156 -0.68 3.35 17.37
CA ARG A 156 -1.43 4.11 16.38
C ARG A 156 -2.10 5.34 17.00
N GLU A 157 -2.77 5.18 18.14
CA GLU A 157 -3.33 6.30 18.91
C GLU A 157 -2.26 7.33 19.29
N PHE A 158 -1.08 6.85 19.73
CA PHE A 158 0.06 7.73 20.02
C PHE A 158 0.53 8.50 18.78
N LEU A 159 0.72 7.81 17.66
CA LEU A 159 1.13 8.41 16.37
C LEU A 159 0.04 9.26 15.71
N ASN A 160 -1.21 9.19 16.16
CA ASN A 160 -2.32 9.99 15.64
C ASN A 160 -2.55 11.29 16.44
N ARG A 161 -1.75 11.56 17.48
CA ARG A 161 -1.84 12.82 18.25
C ARG A 161 -1.48 14.06 17.44
N ASP A 162 -1.91 15.21 17.91
CA ASP A 162 -1.53 16.49 17.29
C ASP A 162 -0.17 17.01 17.75
N ASN A 163 0.29 16.55 18.91
CA ASN A 163 1.60 16.89 19.44
C ASN A 163 2.68 16.04 18.78
N PRO A 164 3.81 16.65 18.36
CA PRO A 164 4.93 15.90 17.81
C PRO A 164 5.42 14.80 18.75
N ASN A 165 5.64 13.62 18.19
CA ASN A 165 6.06 12.46 18.94
C ASN A 165 6.89 11.49 18.09
N THR A 166 7.51 10.50 18.73
CA THR A 166 8.42 9.57 18.07
C THR A 166 8.25 8.15 18.59
N VAL A 167 8.25 7.17 17.70
CA VAL A 167 8.32 5.75 18.07
C VAL A 167 9.62 5.16 17.55
N VAL A 168 10.38 4.52 18.41
CA VAL A 168 11.59 3.77 18.04
C VAL A 168 11.37 2.30 18.36
N ALA A 169 11.61 1.42 17.41
CA ALA A 169 11.56 -0.02 17.60
C ALA A 169 12.88 -0.67 17.17
N GLU A 170 13.33 -1.65 17.94
CA GLU A 170 14.50 -2.46 17.61
C GLU A 170 14.10 -3.81 16.99
N TYR A 171 15.14 -4.54 16.56
CA TYR A 171 15.15 -5.96 16.27
C TYR A 171 14.21 -6.78 17.17
N ASN A 172 13.59 -7.82 16.60
CA ASN A 172 12.57 -8.68 17.24
C ASN A 172 11.21 -8.02 17.53
N THR A 173 10.92 -6.83 17.00
CA THR A 173 9.55 -6.27 17.08
C THR A 173 8.58 -7.00 16.14
N PHE A 174 9.04 -7.40 14.95
CA PHE A 174 8.23 -8.11 13.95
C PHE A 174 8.24 -9.63 14.13
N ALA A 175 9.30 -10.18 14.72
CA ALA A 175 9.54 -11.62 14.73
C ALA A 175 8.50 -12.41 15.57
N THR A 176 8.48 -13.72 15.36
CA THR A 176 7.68 -14.68 16.16
C THR A 176 7.93 -14.43 17.67
N PRO A 177 6.88 -14.36 18.51
CA PRO A 177 5.51 -14.87 18.30
C PRO A 177 4.47 -13.86 17.79
N THR A 178 4.88 -12.72 17.22
CA THR A 178 3.94 -11.76 16.59
C THR A 178 3.21 -12.41 15.40
N PRO A 179 1.85 -12.43 15.37
CA PRO A 179 1.09 -12.98 14.24
C PRO A 179 1.26 -12.18 12.95
N ASP A 180 1.20 -12.84 11.79
CA ASP A 180 1.45 -12.20 10.48
C ASP A 180 0.55 -10.98 10.20
N TYR A 181 -0.73 -11.02 10.60
CA TYR A 181 -1.64 -9.87 10.43
C TYR A 181 -1.29 -8.66 11.32
N ILE A 182 -0.58 -8.88 12.43
CA ILE A 182 0.01 -7.82 13.26
C ILE A 182 1.32 -7.34 12.66
N GLN A 183 2.15 -8.25 12.13
CA GLN A 183 3.37 -7.88 11.42
C GLN A 183 3.09 -6.92 10.27
N SER A 184 2.09 -7.20 9.43
CA SER A 184 1.68 -6.31 8.33
C SER A 184 1.35 -4.89 8.80
N GLN A 185 0.59 -4.75 9.89
CA GLN A 185 0.27 -3.43 10.47
C GLN A 185 1.52 -2.70 10.99
N LEU A 186 2.45 -3.43 11.61
CA LEU A 186 3.70 -2.87 12.09
C LEU A 186 4.64 -2.50 10.93
N TYR A 187 4.65 -3.26 9.83
CA TYR A 187 5.42 -2.93 8.64
C TYR A 187 4.97 -1.59 8.05
N GLU A 188 3.66 -1.36 7.97
CA GLU A 188 3.09 -0.07 7.54
C GLU A 188 3.49 1.08 8.48
N MET A 189 3.44 0.87 9.81
CA MET A 189 3.79 1.86 10.81
C MET A 189 5.27 2.27 10.78
N PHE A 190 6.18 1.29 10.62
CA PHE A 190 7.63 1.50 10.61
C PHE A 190 8.21 1.68 9.21
N ARG A 191 7.37 1.56 8.17
CA ARG A 191 7.76 1.58 6.74
C ARG A 191 8.87 0.57 6.41
N ALA A 192 8.84 -0.61 7.04
CA ALA A 192 9.85 -1.66 6.86
C ALA A 192 9.21 -3.05 6.93
N THR A 193 9.50 -3.91 5.95
CA THR A 193 9.06 -5.31 5.93
C THR A 193 10.21 -6.22 6.35
N TRP A 194 9.98 -7.11 7.31
CA TRP A 194 10.95 -8.16 7.62
C TRP A 194 10.84 -9.28 6.61
N THR A 195 11.98 -9.70 6.06
CA THR A 195 12.04 -10.75 5.03
C THR A 195 11.88 -12.17 5.60
N GLY A 196 11.69 -12.29 6.92
CA GLY A 196 11.77 -13.55 7.65
C GLY A 196 13.20 -13.98 7.97
N TRP A 197 14.22 -13.32 7.41
CA TRP A 197 15.63 -13.62 7.65
C TRP A 197 16.24 -12.76 8.76
N SER A 198 17.05 -13.39 9.61
CA SER A 198 17.90 -12.73 10.60
C SER A 198 19.32 -13.29 10.52
N GLY A 199 20.31 -12.51 10.95
CA GLY A 199 21.71 -12.90 10.92
C GLY A 199 22.43 -12.62 12.24
N GLN A 200 23.49 -13.37 12.51
CA GLN A 200 24.35 -13.20 13.67
C GLN A 200 25.81 -13.49 13.32
N PHE A 201 26.73 -12.66 13.80
CA PHE A 201 28.15 -13.01 13.80
C PHE A 201 28.46 -14.02 14.92
N VAL A 202 29.23 -15.05 14.57
CA VAL A 202 29.67 -16.11 15.48
C VAL A 202 31.19 -16.13 15.50
N ALA A 203 31.78 -15.99 16.70
CA ALA A 203 33.23 -15.95 16.86
C ALA A 203 33.89 -17.33 16.68
N ASP A 204 33.23 -18.39 17.13
CA ASP A 204 33.61 -19.78 16.85
C ASP A 204 32.40 -20.60 16.38
N LEU A 205 32.41 -20.99 15.10
CA LEU A 205 31.40 -21.82 14.45
C LEU A 205 31.51 -23.31 14.83
N SER A 206 32.51 -23.74 15.61
CA SER A 206 32.64 -25.14 16.00
C SER A 206 31.42 -25.64 16.81
N THR A 207 31.23 -26.95 16.91
CA THR A 207 30.15 -27.56 17.73
C THR A 207 30.29 -27.32 19.23
N SER A 208 31.47 -26.87 19.67
CA SER A 208 31.73 -26.40 21.05
C SER A 208 31.74 -24.87 21.16
N GLY A 209 31.47 -24.17 20.07
CA GLY A 209 31.52 -22.71 19.97
C GLY A 209 30.21 -22.03 20.36
N ASP A 210 29.96 -20.87 19.76
CA ASP A 210 28.90 -19.94 20.18
C ASP A 210 27.59 -20.07 19.36
N THR A 211 27.53 -21.00 18.41
CA THR A 211 26.34 -21.24 17.58
C THR A 211 25.22 -21.88 18.42
N PRO A 212 23.98 -21.36 18.38
CA PRO A 212 22.84 -21.99 19.05
C PRO A 212 22.62 -23.45 18.62
N SER A 213 22.35 -24.35 19.57
CA SER A 213 22.30 -25.80 19.32
C SER A 213 21.21 -26.25 18.34
N TRP A 214 20.12 -25.49 18.23
CA TRP A 214 19.02 -25.79 17.31
C TRP A 214 19.41 -25.58 15.83
N ILE A 215 20.40 -24.73 15.53
CA ILE A 215 20.87 -24.47 14.16
C ILE A 215 21.47 -25.72 13.53
N TYR A 216 22.18 -26.53 14.32
CA TYR A 216 22.83 -27.74 13.82
C TYR A 216 21.82 -28.73 13.24
N GLY A 217 20.73 -29.01 13.95
CA GLY A 217 19.71 -29.95 13.49
C GLY A 217 19.04 -29.51 12.19
N ILE A 218 18.71 -28.22 12.10
CA ILE A 218 18.11 -27.63 10.89
C ILE A 218 19.10 -27.69 9.72
N TYR A 219 20.35 -27.29 9.94
CA TYR A 219 21.37 -27.32 8.90
C TYR A 219 21.61 -28.74 8.37
N GLU A 220 21.72 -29.74 9.26
CA GLU A 220 21.92 -31.13 8.87
C GLU A 220 20.72 -31.68 8.08
N GLN A 221 19.50 -31.29 8.47
CA GLN A 221 18.29 -31.65 7.75
C GLN A 221 18.20 -30.99 6.36
N GLN A 222 18.55 -29.70 6.26
CA GLN A 222 18.51 -28.94 5.02
C GLN A 222 19.60 -29.38 4.03
N SER A 223 20.85 -29.51 4.50
CA SER A 223 22.01 -29.75 3.64
C SER A 223 22.28 -31.23 3.39
N GLY A 224 21.84 -32.11 4.29
CA GLY A 224 22.24 -33.52 4.32
C GLY A 224 23.68 -33.76 4.79
N GLU A 225 24.39 -32.70 5.21
CA GLU A 225 25.78 -32.75 5.68
C GLU A 225 25.86 -32.46 7.19
N ALA A 226 26.77 -33.14 7.89
CA ALA A 226 27.05 -32.88 9.30
C ALA A 226 27.71 -31.51 9.48
N TRP A 227 27.36 -30.80 10.56
CA TRP A 227 27.98 -29.50 10.85
C TRP A 227 29.49 -29.63 11.10
N ASN A 228 30.31 -29.10 10.20
CA ASN A 228 31.77 -29.22 10.24
C ASN A 228 32.52 -27.88 10.14
N TYR A 229 31.82 -26.76 10.34
CA TYR A 229 32.41 -25.42 10.30
C TYR A 229 33.35 -25.16 11.48
N THR A 230 34.37 -24.32 11.24
CA THR A 230 35.33 -23.86 12.26
C THR A 230 35.70 -22.40 12.01
N GLY A 231 36.22 -21.71 13.04
CA GLY A 231 36.59 -20.29 12.94
C GLY A 231 35.38 -19.37 13.02
N SER A 232 35.55 -18.10 12.66
CA SER A 232 34.49 -17.09 12.76
C SER A 232 33.68 -16.95 11.47
N GLY A 233 32.42 -16.54 11.57
CA GLY A 233 31.55 -16.31 10.41
C GLY A 233 30.26 -15.61 10.77
N ILE A 234 29.35 -15.54 9.79
CA ILE A 234 27.96 -15.14 10.00
C ILE A 234 27.06 -16.33 9.73
N VAL A 235 26.14 -16.59 10.64
CA VAL A 235 25.03 -17.52 10.45
C VAL A 235 23.78 -16.70 10.19
N ILE A 236 23.11 -16.99 9.07
CA ILE A 236 21.87 -16.37 8.64
C ILE A 236 20.79 -17.46 8.64
N TYR A 237 19.62 -17.15 9.19
CA TYR A 237 18.51 -18.09 9.31
C TYR A 237 17.16 -17.43 9.04
N ASN A 238 16.15 -18.20 8.61
CA ASN A 238 14.79 -17.66 8.41
C ASN A 238 13.68 -18.42 9.15
N THR A 239 12.44 -18.01 8.93
CA THR A 239 11.21 -18.62 9.46
C THR A 239 10.83 -19.94 8.76
N ASN A 240 11.43 -20.26 7.61
CA ASN A 240 11.20 -21.49 6.86
C ASN A 240 12.27 -22.56 7.16
N ASP A 241 12.97 -22.42 8.29
CA ASP A 241 14.05 -23.30 8.74
C ASP A 241 15.16 -23.48 7.69
N GLU A 242 15.54 -22.39 7.04
CA GLU A 242 16.74 -22.34 6.20
C GLU A 242 17.90 -21.68 6.95
N ILE A 243 19.10 -22.26 6.82
CA ILE A 243 20.38 -21.83 7.40
C ILE A 243 21.38 -21.59 6.27
N LEU A 244 22.00 -20.42 6.31
CA LEU A 244 23.14 -20.03 5.47
C LEU A 244 24.33 -19.68 6.37
N VAL A 245 25.48 -20.29 6.10
CA VAL A 245 26.73 -20.02 6.81
C VAL A 245 27.74 -19.36 5.88
N LEU A 246 28.28 -18.21 6.31
CA LEU A 246 29.31 -17.44 5.62
C LEU A 246 30.57 -17.41 6.48
N VAL A 247 31.64 -18.08 6.06
CA VAL A 247 32.88 -18.22 6.82
C VAL A 247 33.86 -17.09 6.49
N VAL A 248 34.48 -16.49 7.51
CA VAL A 248 35.52 -15.45 7.32
C VAL A 248 36.78 -16.05 6.68
N GLY A 249 37.29 -15.40 5.65
CA GLY A 249 38.43 -15.85 4.85
C GLY A 249 38.05 -16.71 3.64
N GLU A 250 36.84 -17.27 3.61
CA GLU A 250 36.31 -18.05 2.49
C GLU A 250 35.18 -17.29 1.78
N ASP A 251 34.12 -16.99 2.50
CA ASP A 251 32.92 -16.32 2.00
C ASP A 251 32.93 -14.82 2.32
N LEU A 252 33.60 -14.42 3.42
CA LEU A 252 33.69 -13.03 3.88
C LEU A 252 35.15 -12.55 3.90
N GLY A 253 35.36 -11.29 3.53
CA GLY A 253 36.58 -10.53 3.69
C GLY A 253 36.80 -10.06 5.14
N PRO A 254 37.91 -9.34 5.40
CA PRO A 254 38.33 -8.96 6.75
C PRO A 254 37.39 -7.98 7.44
N ASN A 255 36.56 -7.23 6.70
CA ASN A 255 35.63 -6.28 7.32
C ASN A 255 34.32 -6.94 7.80
N VAL A 256 34.08 -8.20 7.40
CA VAL A 256 32.94 -9.04 7.80
C VAL A 256 31.60 -8.35 7.57
N ASN A 257 31.00 -7.76 8.62
CA ASN A 257 29.79 -6.94 8.54
C ASN A 257 30.09 -5.53 9.07
N GLN A 258 29.81 -4.51 8.25
CA GLN A 258 29.93 -3.10 8.62
C GLN A 258 28.56 -2.44 8.64
N PHE A 259 28.26 -1.70 9.70
CA PHE A 259 27.25 -0.66 9.63
C PHE A 259 27.83 0.58 8.94
N VAL A 260 27.07 1.22 8.07
CA VAL A 260 27.45 2.44 7.35
C VAL A 260 26.25 3.40 7.29
N TYR A 261 26.46 4.69 7.57
CA TYR A 261 25.43 5.71 7.31
C TYR A 261 25.27 5.96 5.81
N THR A 262 24.02 6.03 5.34
CA THR A 262 23.74 6.42 3.96
C THR A 262 23.89 7.93 3.79
N PRO A 263 23.99 8.46 2.55
CA PRO A 263 23.98 9.91 2.32
C PRO A 263 22.73 10.61 2.88
N ALA A 264 21.58 9.92 2.95
CA ALA A 264 20.38 10.43 3.62
C ALA A 264 20.58 10.48 5.14
N GLY A 265 21.11 9.41 5.74
CA GLY A 265 21.47 9.37 7.16
C GLY A 265 22.45 10.46 7.57
N GLU A 266 23.47 10.72 6.77
CA GLU A 266 24.44 11.79 7.05
C GLU A 266 23.79 13.18 7.10
N ARG A 267 22.81 13.44 6.22
CA ARG A 267 22.07 14.71 6.20
C ARG A 267 21.08 14.81 7.36
N THR A 268 20.27 13.77 7.55
CA THR A 268 19.17 13.77 8.53
C THR A 268 19.71 13.69 9.96
N LEU A 269 20.60 12.74 10.24
CA LEU A 269 21.11 12.47 11.59
C LEU A 269 22.35 13.31 11.93
N ARG A 270 23.02 13.92 10.94
CA ARG A 270 24.31 14.63 11.10
C ARG A 270 25.41 13.74 11.69
N LEU A 271 25.39 12.46 11.33
CA LEU A 271 26.35 11.43 11.74
C LEU A 271 26.96 10.79 10.50
N SER A 272 28.23 10.39 10.57
CA SER A 272 28.92 9.74 9.45
C SER A 272 29.90 8.68 9.92
N GLY A 273 30.37 7.85 8.98
CA GLY A 273 31.36 6.80 9.21
C GLY A 273 30.76 5.39 9.22
N SER A 274 31.62 4.42 9.52
CA SER A 274 31.29 3.00 9.56
C SER A 274 31.84 2.32 10.81
N THR A 275 31.23 1.19 11.22
CA THR A 275 31.63 0.43 12.40
C THR A 275 31.29 -1.06 12.23
N TYR A 276 32.16 -1.94 12.74
CA TYR A 276 31.88 -3.39 12.77
C TYR A 276 30.62 -3.68 13.58
N TYR A 277 29.74 -4.52 13.05
CA TYR A 277 28.55 -4.98 13.76
C TYR A 277 28.55 -6.51 13.89
N THR A 278 28.54 -6.99 15.14
CA THR A 278 28.73 -8.42 15.47
C THR A 278 27.56 -9.02 16.25
N HIS A 279 26.45 -8.31 16.38
CA HIS A 279 25.26 -8.80 17.09
C HIS A 279 24.19 -9.29 16.11
N LEU A 280 23.03 -9.68 16.66
CA LEU A 280 21.86 -10.09 15.89
C LEU A 280 21.30 -8.92 15.06
N PHE A 281 20.94 -9.18 13.81
CA PHE A 281 20.27 -8.22 12.94
C PHE A 281 19.15 -8.88 12.14
N ASP A 282 18.15 -8.08 11.78
CA ASP A 282 17.13 -8.47 10.83
C ASP A 282 17.53 -8.06 9.42
N ILE A 283 17.12 -8.88 8.45
CA ILE A 283 17.14 -8.50 7.04
C ILE A 283 15.75 -7.98 6.70
N VAL A 284 15.69 -6.67 6.43
CA VAL A 284 14.44 -5.96 6.15
C VAL A 284 14.49 -5.26 4.79
N GLU A 285 13.33 -4.97 4.22
CA GLU A 285 13.18 -4.17 3.01
C GLU A 285 12.35 -2.91 3.30
N PRO A 286 12.71 -1.74 2.74
CA PRO A 286 11.99 -0.51 3.00
C PRO A 286 10.68 -0.47 2.20
N LEU A 287 9.61 0.03 2.82
CA LEU A 287 8.37 0.38 2.13
C LEU A 287 8.48 1.76 1.47
N ALA A 288 7.55 2.07 0.56
CA ALA A 288 7.52 3.38 -0.10
C ALA A 288 7.44 4.52 0.92
N GLY A 289 8.10 5.65 0.64
CA GLY A 289 8.17 6.79 1.55
C GLY A 289 9.10 6.60 2.76
N ALA A 290 9.77 5.45 2.89
CA ALA A 290 10.79 5.25 3.92
C ALA A 290 12.12 5.92 3.55
N GLU A 291 12.81 6.48 4.55
CA GLU A 291 14.21 6.89 4.42
C GLU A 291 15.11 5.79 5.00
N VAL A 292 16.01 5.23 4.18
CA VAL A 292 17.08 4.36 4.68
C VAL A 292 18.25 5.23 5.12
N LEU A 293 18.48 5.34 6.43
CA LEU A 293 19.49 6.22 7.02
C LEU A 293 20.81 5.50 7.33
N GLY A 294 20.80 4.18 7.36
CA GLY A 294 21.98 3.36 7.55
C GLY A 294 21.77 1.97 7.00
N GLU A 295 22.86 1.28 6.68
CA GLU A 295 22.87 -0.03 6.05
C GLU A 295 23.93 -0.94 6.71
N TYR A 296 23.64 -2.23 6.74
CA TYR A 296 24.65 -3.27 6.90
C TYR A 296 25.26 -3.60 5.55
N GLN A 297 26.58 -3.67 5.48
CA GLN A 297 27.34 -4.05 4.29
C GLN A 297 28.20 -5.25 4.64
N LEU A 298 27.88 -6.39 4.04
CA LEU A 298 28.68 -7.59 4.13
C LEU A 298 29.86 -7.49 3.16
N ASP A 299 31.07 -7.58 3.68
CA ASP A 299 32.30 -7.66 2.90
C ASP A 299 32.44 -9.07 2.32
N THR A 300 31.69 -9.37 1.26
CA THR A 300 31.64 -10.73 0.70
C THR A 300 32.73 -10.96 -0.34
N THR A 301 33.32 -12.16 -0.32
CA THR A 301 34.06 -12.66 -1.48
C THR A 301 33.08 -12.98 -2.62
N PRO A 302 33.55 -13.17 -3.87
CA PRO A 302 32.68 -13.63 -4.96
C PRO A 302 31.98 -14.96 -4.69
N GLN A 303 32.49 -15.77 -3.76
CA GLN A 303 31.84 -17.00 -3.31
C GLN A 303 30.70 -16.69 -2.32
N GLY A 304 30.95 -15.86 -1.30
CA GLY A 304 29.93 -15.47 -0.34
C GLY A 304 28.77 -14.71 -0.99
N ALA A 305 29.05 -13.82 -1.94
CA ALA A 305 28.03 -13.12 -2.71
C ALA A 305 27.14 -14.08 -3.53
N ARG A 306 27.73 -15.17 -4.05
CA ARG A 306 26.96 -16.21 -4.75
C ARG A 306 26.08 -17.00 -3.77
N LYS A 307 26.63 -17.41 -2.62
CA LYS A 307 25.84 -18.08 -1.58
C LYS A 307 24.63 -17.26 -1.15
N LEU A 308 24.80 -15.96 -0.87
CA LEU A 308 23.68 -15.07 -0.52
C LEU A 308 22.63 -15.02 -1.62
N LYS A 309 23.07 -14.85 -2.88
CA LYS A 309 22.18 -14.80 -4.04
C LYS A 309 21.36 -16.08 -4.22
N ASP A 310 21.93 -17.24 -3.95
CA ASP A 310 21.24 -18.55 -4.06
C ASP A 310 20.07 -18.66 -3.06
N PHE A 311 20.14 -17.92 -1.95
CA PHE A 311 19.04 -17.77 -0.98
C PHE A 311 18.16 -16.53 -1.23
N GLY A 312 18.41 -15.76 -2.30
CA GLY A 312 17.66 -14.54 -2.61
C GLY A 312 18.07 -13.31 -1.79
N LEU A 313 19.21 -13.35 -1.12
CA LEU A 313 19.73 -12.29 -0.28
C LEU A 313 20.75 -11.42 -1.03
N GLU A 314 20.78 -10.13 -0.68
CA GLU A 314 21.78 -9.18 -1.18
C GLU A 314 23.01 -9.13 -0.26
N THR A 315 24.02 -8.34 -0.62
CA THR A 315 25.20 -8.11 0.23
C THR A 315 25.04 -6.89 1.14
N THR A 316 24.00 -6.09 0.90
CA THR A 316 23.70 -4.86 1.61
C THR A 316 22.25 -4.90 2.06
N PHE A 317 22.00 -4.51 3.32
CA PHE A 317 20.67 -4.51 3.91
C PHE A 317 20.41 -3.21 4.67
N PRO A 318 19.20 -2.64 4.63
CA PRO A 318 18.81 -1.54 5.51
C PRO A 318 19.04 -1.87 6.99
N ALA A 319 19.61 -0.92 7.73
CA ALA A 319 19.87 -1.01 9.17
C ALA A 319 19.07 0.03 9.98
N ILE A 320 18.89 1.24 9.44
CA ILE A 320 18.01 2.27 10.01
C ILE A 320 16.97 2.63 8.96
N ILE A 321 15.71 2.40 9.27
CA ILE A 321 14.57 2.80 8.44
C ILE A 321 13.79 3.85 9.22
N ARG A 322 13.50 4.97 8.57
CA ARG A 322 12.72 6.06 9.15
C ARG A 322 11.45 6.31 8.35
N GLY A 323 10.32 6.30 9.05
CA GLY A 323 9.07 6.89 8.58
C GLY A 323 8.91 8.30 9.17
N THR A 324 8.35 9.24 8.42
CA THR A 324 8.09 10.59 8.92
C THR A 324 6.80 11.15 8.36
N THR A 325 6.13 11.97 9.17
CA THR A 325 5.04 12.86 8.78
C THR A 325 5.39 14.30 9.14
N ALA A 326 4.44 15.22 9.00
CA ALA A 326 4.60 16.59 9.49
C ALA A 326 4.88 16.68 11.00
N SER A 327 4.26 15.82 11.81
CA SER A 327 4.38 15.88 13.28
C SER A 327 5.12 14.69 13.88
N HIS A 328 5.18 13.53 13.20
CA HIS A 328 5.66 12.29 13.81
C HIS A 328 6.85 11.67 13.10
N SER A 329 7.56 10.80 13.80
CA SER A 329 8.63 9.98 13.23
C SER A 329 8.63 8.58 13.82
N THR A 330 8.86 7.60 12.97
CA THR A 330 9.08 6.22 13.37
C THR A 330 10.50 5.80 12.96
N TYR A 331 11.17 5.03 13.81
CA TYR A 331 12.48 4.45 13.50
C TYR A 331 12.43 2.95 13.75
N TYR A 332 12.76 2.17 12.73
CA TYR A 332 13.10 0.76 12.90
C TYR A 332 14.61 0.58 12.85
N LEU A 333 15.16 0.03 13.92
CA LEU A 333 16.57 -0.26 14.08
C LEU A 333 16.73 -1.77 13.90
N ALA A 334 17.21 -2.21 12.73
CA ALA A 334 17.25 -3.61 12.34
C ALA A 334 18.38 -4.41 13.01
N GLY A 335 18.72 -4.12 14.27
CA GLY A 335 19.63 -4.92 15.06
C GLY A 335 19.45 -4.74 16.55
N ASN A 336 19.98 -5.69 17.31
CA ASN A 336 19.99 -5.69 18.76
C ASN A 336 21.03 -4.70 19.31
N TRP A 337 20.71 -3.40 19.29
CA TRP A 337 21.65 -2.31 19.51
C TRP A 337 21.72 -1.85 20.96
N ALA A 338 20.64 -2.04 21.72
CA ALA A 338 20.63 -1.80 23.16
C ALA A 338 21.45 -2.84 23.97
N TYR A 339 21.76 -4.00 23.36
CA TYR A 339 22.54 -5.06 23.99
C TYR A 339 23.97 -4.61 24.30
N SER A 340 24.44 -4.93 25.51
CA SER A 340 25.84 -4.76 25.89
C SER A 340 26.25 -5.91 26.83
N PRO A 341 27.24 -6.74 26.45
CA PRO A 341 27.66 -7.89 27.25
C PRO A 341 28.39 -7.48 28.53
N THR A 342 29.01 -6.30 28.54
CA THR A 342 29.76 -5.76 29.67
C THR A 342 29.04 -4.60 30.35
N PRO A 343 28.83 -4.61 31.69
CA PRO A 343 28.11 -3.56 32.37
C PRO A 343 28.74 -2.17 32.18
N LEU A 344 28.01 -1.28 31.52
CA LEU A 344 28.40 0.11 31.36
C LEU A 344 28.26 0.83 32.71
N LYS A 345 29.35 1.39 33.23
CA LYS A 345 29.37 2.15 34.50
C LYS A 345 29.45 3.65 34.25
N PHE A 346 29.25 4.44 35.31
CA PHE A 346 29.53 5.88 35.30
C PHE A 346 28.66 6.73 34.35
N SER A 347 27.39 6.36 34.17
CA SER A 347 26.40 7.18 33.43
C SER A 347 26.27 8.61 33.98
N PHE A 348 26.69 8.86 35.22
CA PHE A 348 26.69 10.17 35.88
C PHE A 348 27.95 11.04 35.65
N LEU A 349 28.88 10.63 34.78
CA LEU A 349 30.09 11.42 34.48
C LEU A 349 30.02 12.05 33.08
N ALA A 350 30.09 13.38 33.02
CA ALA A 350 30.14 14.11 31.75
C ALA A 350 31.45 13.81 31.01
N GLY A 351 31.38 13.66 29.68
CA GLY A 351 32.55 13.43 28.83
C GLY A 351 32.97 11.97 28.68
N VAL A 352 32.35 11.03 29.43
CA VAL A 352 32.52 9.58 29.19
C VAL A 352 32.20 9.21 27.74
N PRO A 353 31.09 9.64 27.11
CA PRO A 353 30.83 9.31 25.70
C PRO A 353 31.96 9.73 24.76
N ASN A 354 32.48 10.96 24.92
CA ASN A 354 33.57 11.49 24.11
C ASN A 354 34.90 10.75 24.34
N LEU A 355 35.18 10.34 25.59
CA LEU A 355 36.37 9.56 25.91
C LEU A 355 36.27 8.15 25.32
N MET A 356 35.14 7.48 25.53
CA MET A 356 34.93 6.11 25.07
C MET A 356 34.96 6.04 23.54
N ARG A 357 34.31 6.97 22.84
CA ARG A 357 34.37 7.06 21.36
C ARG A 357 35.77 7.28 20.79
N ARG A 358 36.72 7.79 21.58
CA ARG A 358 38.13 7.98 21.16
C ARG A 358 39.04 6.83 21.57
N THR A 359 38.67 6.07 22.60
CA THR A 359 39.55 5.08 23.24
C THR A 359 39.15 3.66 22.93
N VAL A 360 37.86 3.40 22.75
CA VAL A 360 37.34 2.12 22.26
C VAL A 360 37.74 1.99 20.80
N GLN A 361 38.47 0.92 20.48
CA GLN A 361 38.86 0.65 19.10
C GLN A 361 37.66 0.11 18.32
N ASN A 362 37.55 0.54 17.07
CA ASN A 362 36.62 -0.03 16.10
C ASN A 362 37.23 -1.32 15.53
N SER A 363 36.96 -2.45 16.17
CA SER A 363 37.50 -3.77 15.82
C SER A 363 36.48 -4.87 16.13
N LEU A 364 36.58 -6.02 15.46
CA LEU A 364 35.73 -7.19 15.70
C LEU A 364 35.76 -7.69 17.15
N ASP A 365 36.93 -7.60 17.81
CA ASP A 365 37.12 -8.06 19.20
C ASP A 365 36.51 -7.10 20.26
N SER A 366 35.99 -5.95 19.85
CA SER A 366 35.55 -4.90 20.75
C SER A 366 34.05 -5.02 21.05
N GLU A 367 33.72 -5.59 22.22
CA GLU A 367 32.34 -5.86 22.66
C GLU A 367 31.39 -4.65 22.72
N ASN A 368 31.92 -3.42 22.79
CA ASN A 368 31.11 -2.19 22.92
C ASN A 368 31.44 -1.15 21.85
N ASN A 369 32.16 -1.49 20.78
CA ASN A 369 32.48 -0.51 19.73
C ASN A 369 31.21 0.13 19.16
N PHE A 370 30.21 -0.69 18.83
CA PHE A 370 28.99 -0.26 18.19
C PHE A 370 28.18 0.67 19.09
N TYR A 371 28.09 0.35 20.39
CA TYR A 371 27.42 1.18 21.38
C TYR A 371 27.96 2.62 21.38
N TRP A 372 29.29 2.78 21.47
CA TRP A 372 29.93 4.09 21.60
C TRP A 372 30.07 4.86 20.28
N HIS A 373 30.23 4.16 19.15
CA HIS A 373 30.44 4.79 17.85
C HIS A 373 29.14 5.12 17.11
N ILE A 374 28.12 4.25 17.25
CA ILE A 374 26.86 4.31 16.48
C ILE A 374 25.63 4.51 17.37
N TYR A 375 25.33 3.58 18.29
CA TYR A 375 24.03 3.57 19.00
C TYR A 375 23.81 4.80 19.88
N LEU A 376 24.74 5.14 20.76
CA LEU A 376 24.64 6.34 21.61
C LEU A 376 24.48 7.65 20.83
N PRO A 377 25.34 7.96 19.84
CA PRO A 377 25.22 9.19 19.07
C PRO A 377 23.97 9.21 18.18
N LEU A 378 23.52 8.06 17.67
CA LEU A 378 22.24 7.94 16.97
C LEU A 378 21.08 8.32 17.88
N MET A 379 20.98 7.69 19.05
CA MET A 379 19.91 7.98 20.00
C MET A 379 19.92 9.43 20.46
N GLN A 380 21.10 10.02 20.65
CA GLN A 380 21.21 11.46 20.90
C GLN A 380 20.60 12.28 19.75
N SER A 381 20.89 11.93 18.49
CA SER A 381 20.33 12.62 17.32
C SER A 381 18.80 12.49 17.25
N ILE A 382 18.26 11.30 17.54
CA ILE A 382 16.81 11.06 17.58
C ILE A 382 16.16 11.90 18.70
N PHE A 383 16.76 11.99 19.89
CA PHE A 383 16.25 12.83 20.97
C PHE A 383 16.35 14.32 20.64
N ASP A 384 17.43 14.76 20.03
CA ASP A 384 17.59 16.14 19.59
C ASP A 384 16.51 16.49 18.54
N GLU A 385 16.21 15.58 17.61
CA GLU A 385 15.10 15.74 16.66
C GLU A 385 13.74 15.85 17.37
N ALA A 386 13.41 14.91 18.26
CA ALA A 386 12.15 14.91 19.00
C ALA A 386 11.98 16.20 19.82
N TYR A 387 13.05 16.65 20.48
CA TYR A 387 13.06 17.92 21.22
C TYR A 387 12.85 19.13 20.31
N MET A 388 13.49 19.16 19.14
CA MET A 388 13.32 20.25 18.18
C MET A 388 11.89 20.32 17.64
N ARG A 389 11.29 19.18 17.27
CA ARG A 389 9.89 19.13 16.82
C ARG A 389 8.93 19.60 17.92
N LYS A 390 9.11 19.13 19.15
CA LYS A 390 8.33 19.57 20.32
C LYS A 390 8.46 21.07 20.60
N SER A 391 9.67 21.62 20.47
CA SER A 391 9.96 23.02 20.81
C SER A 391 9.53 24.01 19.74
N PHE A 392 9.44 23.56 18.49
CA PHE A 392 9.12 24.39 17.33
C PHE A 392 8.07 23.68 16.46
N PRO A 393 6.83 23.48 16.97
CA PRO A 393 5.77 22.92 16.15
C PRO A 393 5.50 23.85 14.95
N PRO A 394 5.15 23.28 13.78
CA PRO A 394 4.82 24.10 12.62
C PRO A 394 3.62 25.00 12.90
N GLY A 395 3.64 26.21 12.35
CA GLY A 395 2.50 27.12 12.44
C GLY A 395 1.31 26.54 11.67
N LYS A 396 0.13 26.54 12.29
CA LYS A 396 -1.13 26.11 11.67
C LYS A 396 -1.88 27.33 11.17
N ALA A 397 -2.10 27.45 9.86
CA ALA A 397 -2.92 28.51 9.29
C ALA A 397 -4.39 28.35 9.68
N THR A 398 -5.14 29.45 9.72
CA THR A 398 -6.60 29.42 9.90
C THR A 398 -7.27 29.71 8.57
N ALA A 399 -8.27 28.92 8.20
CA ALA A 399 -9.05 29.15 7.01
C ALA A 399 -9.81 30.48 7.08
N THR A 400 -9.98 31.14 5.94
CA THR A 400 -10.78 32.37 5.82
C THR A 400 -12.18 32.03 5.33
N THR A 401 -13.20 32.63 5.93
CA THR A 401 -14.61 32.45 5.56
C THR A 401 -15.28 33.81 5.35
N THR A 402 -16.50 33.78 4.81
CA THR A 402 -17.37 34.94 4.68
C THR A 402 -18.77 34.63 5.19
N SER A 403 -19.65 35.63 5.24
CA SER A 403 -21.04 35.43 5.64
C SER A 403 -22.01 36.14 4.70
N ILE A 404 -23.09 35.45 4.34
CA ILE A 404 -24.24 36.02 3.64
C ILE A 404 -25.42 36.07 4.62
N GLY A 405 -25.74 37.26 5.12
CA GLY A 405 -26.69 37.40 6.22
C GLY A 405 -26.09 36.86 7.53
N GLN A 406 -26.68 35.79 8.07
CA GLN A 406 -26.20 35.10 9.28
C GLN A 406 -25.50 33.76 8.96
N THR A 407 -25.38 33.40 7.69
CA THR A 407 -24.87 32.11 7.23
C THR A 407 -23.40 32.23 6.88
N THR A 408 -22.57 31.40 7.48
CA THR A 408 -21.15 31.28 7.17
C THR A 408 -20.95 30.42 5.93
N MET A 409 -20.01 30.82 5.08
CA MET A 409 -19.71 30.15 3.81
C MET A 409 -18.23 30.26 3.48
N VAL A 410 -17.71 29.25 2.81
CA VAL A 410 -16.41 29.29 2.11
C VAL A 410 -16.54 29.03 0.61
N SER A 411 -17.62 28.39 0.18
CA SER A 411 -17.87 28.03 -1.21
C SER A 411 -19.29 28.38 -1.63
N ARG A 412 -19.50 28.58 -2.94
CA ARG A 412 -20.83 28.81 -3.55
C ARG A 412 -20.81 28.43 -5.03
N THR A 413 -21.97 28.29 -5.65
CA THR A 413 -22.08 28.26 -7.11
C THR A 413 -22.24 29.66 -7.70
N HIS A 414 -21.66 29.90 -8.88
CA HIS A 414 -21.77 31.17 -9.60
C HIS A 414 -21.65 30.95 -11.11
N GLY A 415 -22.70 31.29 -11.87
CA GLY A 415 -22.74 30.99 -13.30
C GLY A 415 -22.67 29.48 -13.53
N ASN A 416 -21.73 29.03 -14.34
CA ASN A 416 -21.46 27.62 -14.63
C ASN A 416 -20.30 27.02 -13.81
N LEU A 417 -19.78 27.75 -12.81
CA LEU A 417 -18.64 27.31 -11.99
C LEU A 417 -18.97 27.28 -10.49
N LEU A 418 -18.08 26.67 -9.72
CA LEU A 418 -18.01 26.87 -8.27
C LEU A 418 -17.05 28.02 -7.96
N GLN A 419 -17.25 28.67 -6.83
CA GLN A 419 -16.38 29.70 -6.30
C GLN A 419 -15.97 29.38 -4.87
N VAL A 420 -14.76 29.77 -4.51
CA VAL A 420 -14.23 29.68 -3.14
C VAL A 420 -13.82 31.05 -2.63
N TRP A 421 -13.96 31.26 -1.32
CA TRP A 421 -13.57 32.48 -0.64
C TRP A 421 -12.11 32.40 -0.21
N GLN A 422 -11.26 33.18 -0.87
CA GLN A 422 -9.83 33.25 -0.59
C GLN A 422 -9.35 34.69 -0.80
N ASP A 423 -8.40 35.15 0.03
CA ASP A 423 -7.87 36.51 -0.03
C ASP A 423 -8.97 37.60 0.03
N GLU A 424 -9.98 37.38 0.88
CA GLU A 424 -11.12 38.27 1.07
C GLU A 424 -11.95 38.54 -0.20
N GLN A 425 -11.93 37.61 -1.17
CA GLN A 425 -12.73 37.69 -2.38
C GLN A 425 -13.22 36.30 -2.85
N TRP A 426 -14.30 36.29 -3.63
CA TRP A 426 -14.76 35.09 -4.33
C TRP A 426 -13.88 34.86 -5.56
N LYS A 427 -13.31 33.67 -5.68
CA LYS A 427 -12.51 33.23 -6.83
C LYS A 427 -13.18 32.04 -7.49
N ASP A 428 -13.22 32.04 -8.82
CA ASP A 428 -13.68 30.89 -9.59
C ASP A 428 -12.75 29.69 -9.36
N LEU A 429 -13.35 28.52 -9.18
CA LEU A 429 -12.67 27.25 -9.02
C LEU A 429 -13.08 26.33 -10.16
N PHE A 430 -12.16 26.11 -11.10
CA PHE A 430 -12.26 24.98 -12.01
C PHE A 430 -11.68 23.75 -11.30
N ILE A 431 -12.49 22.71 -11.15
CA ILE A 431 -12.11 21.51 -10.43
C ILE A 431 -11.16 20.67 -11.29
N HIS A 432 -9.98 20.40 -10.74
CA HIS A 432 -9.08 19.38 -11.24
C HIS A 432 -8.72 18.49 -10.06
N GLY A 433 -9.62 17.55 -9.79
CA GLY A 433 -9.62 16.75 -8.58
C GLY A 433 -9.21 15.30 -8.79
N ILE A 434 -9.17 14.57 -7.68
CA ILE A 434 -8.97 13.12 -7.67
C ILE A 434 -9.89 12.45 -6.65
N ASN A 435 -10.37 11.27 -6.98
CA ASN A 435 -11.12 10.40 -6.07
C ASN A 435 -10.13 9.61 -5.20
N LEU A 436 -10.43 9.47 -3.92
CA LEU A 436 -9.61 8.68 -2.99
C LEU A 436 -10.35 7.39 -2.58
N GLY A 437 -9.98 6.29 -3.24
CA GLY A 437 -10.15 4.94 -2.68
C GLY A 437 -9.21 4.70 -1.50
N ILE A 438 -9.53 3.73 -0.65
CA ILE A 438 -8.79 3.45 0.60
C ILE A 438 -8.41 1.98 0.78
N ALA A 439 -8.86 1.09 -0.10
CA ALA A 439 -8.62 -0.35 0.01
C ALA A 439 -7.23 -0.72 -0.52
N MET A 440 -6.25 -0.78 0.39
CA MET A 440 -4.92 -1.30 0.09
C MET A 440 -4.97 -2.81 -0.27
N PRO A 441 -3.96 -3.36 -0.97
CA PRO A 441 -3.92 -4.79 -1.27
C PRO A 441 -4.14 -5.68 -0.04
N GLY A 442 -5.03 -6.67 -0.14
CA GLY A 442 -5.41 -7.53 0.99
C GLY A 442 -6.43 -6.93 1.96
N LYS A 443 -7.04 -5.77 1.63
CA LYS A 443 -8.06 -5.08 2.43
C LYS A 443 -9.34 -4.84 1.64
N TRP A 444 -10.47 -4.81 2.34
CA TRP A 444 -11.77 -4.41 1.78
C TRP A 444 -11.97 -2.89 1.84
N PHE A 445 -12.95 -2.35 1.08
CA PHE A 445 -13.35 -0.94 1.13
C PHE A 445 -13.76 -0.43 2.53
N THR A 446 -14.08 -1.37 3.43
CA THR A 446 -14.53 -1.07 4.80
C THR A 446 -13.41 -1.27 5.85
N ASP A 447 -12.25 -1.74 5.42
CA ASP A 447 -11.05 -1.87 6.25
C ASP A 447 -10.28 -0.54 6.26
N PHE A 448 -10.86 0.47 6.91
CA PHE A 448 -10.27 1.80 7.00
C PHE A 448 -8.83 1.77 7.57
N PRO A 449 -7.86 2.49 6.96
CA PRO A 449 -6.49 2.56 7.44
C PRO A 449 -6.31 2.96 8.92
N LYS A 450 -7.15 3.88 9.45
CA LYS A 450 -6.99 4.45 10.81
C LYS A 450 -5.60 5.07 11.05
N ASP A 451 -4.93 5.49 9.99
CA ASP A 451 -3.53 5.94 10.03
C ASP A 451 -3.42 7.35 9.44
N LYS A 452 -3.28 8.33 10.34
CA LYS A 452 -3.12 9.75 9.98
C LYS A 452 -1.86 9.98 9.13
N ALA A 453 -0.80 9.22 9.37
CA ALA A 453 0.46 9.34 8.64
C ALA A 453 0.31 8.91 7.19
N LEU A 454 -0.40 7.80 6.97
CA LEU A 454 -0.69 7.29 5.64
C LEU A 454 -1.53 8.28 4.83
N TYR A 455 -2.63 8.76 5.40
CA TYR A 455 -3.48 9.77 4.76
C TYR A 455 -2.72 11.06 4.45
N TYR A 456 -1.94 11.57 5.41
CA TYR A 456 -1.17 12.80 5.20
C TYR A 456 -0.14 12.65 4.06
N ARG A 457 0.48 11.47 3.92
CA ARG A 457 1.40 11.17 2.81
C ARG A 457 0.67 11.17 1.47
N TRP A 458 -0.47 10.50 1.36
CA TRP A 458 -1.29 10.54 0.14
C TRP A 458 -1.73 11.96 -0.19
N LEU A 459 -2.24 12.72 0.78
CA LEU A 459 -2.61 14.12 0.60
C LEU A 459 -1.43 14.99 0.14
N THR A 460 -0.24 14.74 0.66
CA THR A 460 0.98 15.44 0.22
C THR A 460 1.29 15.12 -1.24
N GLN A 461 1.24 13.85 -1.64
CA GLN A 461 1.49 13.45 -3.03
C GLN A 461 0.39 13.97 -3.98
N ILE A 462 -0.87 13.97 -3.56
CA ILE A 462 -1.99 14.55 -4.33
C ILE A 462 -1.84 16.08 -4.45
N GLY A 463 -1.38 16.75 -3.40
CA GLY A 463 -1.01 18.16 -3.43
C GLY A 463 0.14 18.44 -4.38
N GLU A 464 1.20 17.63 -4.35
CA GLU A 464 2.34 17.71 -5.26
C GLU A 464 1.95 17.45 -6.72
N LEU A 465 0.99 16.57 -6.97
CA LEU A 465 0.38 16.38 -8.29
C LEU A 465 -0.26 17.68 -8.81
N GLY A 466 -0.67 18.58 -7.92
CA GLY A 466 -1.31 19.84 -8.28
C GLY A 466 -2.83 19.78 -8.30
N ALA A 467 -3.44 18.65 -7.91
CA ALA A 467 -4.88 18.55 -7.73
C ALA A 467 -5.37 19.58 -6.68
N ASN A 468 -6.54 20.17 -6.92
CA ASN A 468 -7.12 21.18 -6.02
C ASN A 468 -8.29 20.67 -5.19
N THR A 469 -8.86 19.53 -5.56
CA THR A 469 -10.07 18.98 -4.95
C THR A 469 -9.89 17.48 -4.75
N LEU A 470 -10.32 17.00 -3.58
CA LEU A 470 -10.40 15.59 -3.23
C LEU A 470 -11.89 15.24 -3.10
N ARG A 471 -12.34 14.17 -3.76
CA ARG A 471 -13.66 13.59 -3.52
C ARG A 471 -13.53 12.33 -2.68
N ILE A 472 -14.45 12.21 -1.71
CA ILE A 472 -14.59 11.06 -0.83
C ILE A 472 -16.02 10.54 -0.95
N TYR A 473 -16.16 9.24 -1.22
CA TYR A 473 -17.45 8.57 -1.51
C TYR A 473 -18.36 8.43 -0.29
N THR A 474 -17.79 8.14 0.88
CA THR A 474 -18.53 7.88 2.12
C THR A 474 -17.86 8.57 3.30
N LEU A 475 -18.43 8.52 4.50
CA LEU A 475 -17.70 8.94 5.69
C LEU A 475 -16.46 8.05 5.88
N LEU A 476 -15.27 8.64 6.01
CA LEU A 476 -14.04 7.91 6.36
C LEU A 476 -13.79 7.92 7.87
N ASP A 477 -12.80 7.16 8.33
CA ASP A 477 -12.41 7.18 9.74
C ASP A 477 -11.86 8.56 10.17
N PRO A 478 -11.91 8.93 11.47
CA PRO A 478 -11.54 10.26 11.95
C PRO A 478 -10.14 10.73 11.53
N GLU A 479 -9.19 9.80 11.32
CA GLU A 479 -7.81 10.14 11.03
C GLU A 479 -7.61 10.71 9.64
N PHE A 480 -8.52 10.41 8.70
CA PHE A 480 -8.56 11.08 7.42
C PHE A 480 -8.81 12.59 7.59
N TYR A 481 -9.84 12.97 8.36
CA TYR A 481 -10.20 14.38 8.59
C TYR A 481 -9.12 15.11 9.38
N HIS A 482 -8.46 14.43 10.33
CA HIS A 482 -7.30 14.96 11.03
C HIS A 482 -6.13 15.22 10.06
N ALA A 483 -5.82 14.27 9.18
CA ALA A 483 -4.76 14.43 8.18
C ALA A 483 -5.08 15.53 7.16
N PHE A 484 -6.35 15.62 6.73
CA PHE A 484 -6.83 16.61 5.78
C PHE A 484 -6.75 18.04 6.34
N LEU A 485 -7.20 18.24 7.59
CA LEU A 485 -7.05 19.51 8.29
C LEU A 485 -5.56 19.88 8.45
N LEU A 486 -4.74 18.92 8.88
CA LEU A 486 -3.30 19.14 9.06
C LEU A 486 -2.62 19.53 7.74
N TYR A 487 -2.92 18.85 6.65
CA TYR A 487 -2.41 19.20 5.31
C TYR A 487 -2.74 20.66 4.98
N ASN A 488 -4.01 21.05 5.06
CA ASN A 488 -4.43 22.40 4.72
C ASN A 488 -3.84 23.49 5.63
N GLN A 489 -3.66 23.20 6.91
CA GLN A 489 -3.02 24.12 7.86
C GLN A 489 -1.53 24.35 7.57
N LEU A 490 -0.85 23.35 7.01
CA LEU A 490 0.57 23.40 6.69
C LEU A 490 0.86 23.89 5.27
N HIS A 491 -0.13 23.81 4.38
CA HIS A 491 -0.04 24.23 2.97
C HIS A 491 -1.07 25.32 2.62
N PRO A 492 -1.11 26.46 3.33
CA PRO A 492 -2.15 27.49 3.12
C PRO A 492 -2.12 28.14 1.73
N GLU A 493 -0.97 28.10 1.04
CA GLU A 493 -0.82 28.62 -0.33
C GLU A 493 -1.35 27.64 -1.39
N GLN A 494 -1.59 26.38 -1.01
CA GLN A 494 -2.11 25.34 -1.88
C GLN A 494 -3.10 24.45 -1.11
N PRO A 495 -4.25 25.02 -0.69
CA PRO A 495 -5.25 24.24 0.01
C PRO A 495 -5.86 23.19 -0.92
N MET A 496 -6.17 22.03 -0.34
CA MET A 496 -6.99 20.99 -0.93
C MET A 496 -8.44 21.19 -0.49
N TRP A 497 -9.35 21.28 -1.44
CA TRP A 497 -10.78 21.33 -1.18
C TRP A 497 -11.38 19.93 -1.08
N LEU A 498 -12.42 19.77 -0.27
CA LEU A 498 -13.14 18.51 -0.10
C LEU A 498 -14.50 18.59 -0.78
N MET A 499 -14.80 17.59 -1.61
CA MET A 499 -16.18 17.22 -1.89
C MET A 499 -16.52 15.96 -1.11
N GLN A 500 -17.49 16.08 -0.20
CA GLN A 500 -17.89 14.97 0.67
C GLN A 500 -19.20 14.40 0.16
N GLU A 501 -19.15 13.18 -0.34
CA GLU A 501 -20.37 12.44 -0.68
C GLU A 501 -21.00 11.81 0.55
N ILE A 502 -22.33 11.76 0.50
CA ILE A 502 -23.19 11.14 1.51
C ILE A 502 -23.90 9.99 0.80
N TRP A 503 -23.23 8.83 0.74
CA TRP A 503 -23.70 7.66 -0.01
C TRP A 503 -24.90 7.00 0.66
N PRO A 504 -26.07 6.94 -0.01
CA PRO A 504 -27.26 6.26 0.50
C PRO A 504 -27.10 4.73 0.42
N GLU A 505 -27.77 3.96 1.27
CA GLU A 505 -27.65 2.49 1.24
C GLU A 505 -28.10 1.91 -0.13
N GLU A 506 -27.45 0.84 -0.57
CA GLU A 506 -27.82 0.10 -1.78
C GLU A 506 -29.06 -0.78 -1.54
N GLU A 507 -29.79 -1.13 -2.61
CA GLU A 507 -30.95 -2.02 -2.56
C GLU A 507 -32.03 -1.56 -1.55
N PRO A 508 -32.65 -0.37 -1.72
CA PRO A 508 -33.73 0.09 -0.86
C PRO A 508 -34.83 -0.97 -0.78
N HIS A 509 -35.41 -1.18 0.41
CA HIS A 509 -36.42 -2.20 0.61
C HIS A 509 -37.62 -1.95 -0.32
N GLY A 510 -37.91 -2.92 -1.19
CA GLY A 510 -38.99 -2.80 -2.16
C GLY A 510 -38.69 -1.88 -3.34
N ASN A 511 -37.42 -1.50 -3.56
CA ASN A 511 -36.97 -0.58 -4.60
C ASN A 511 -37.58 0.82 -4.47
N ASP A 512 -37.86 1.28 -3.25
CA ASP A 512 -38.52 2.55 -2.97
C ASP A 512 -37.64 3.49 -2.14
N TYR A 513 -37.10 4.53 -2.76
CA TYR A 513 -36.30 5.57 -2.08
C TYR A 513 -37.13 6.44 -1.12
N LEU A 514 -38.46 6.47 -1.28
CA LEU A 514 -39.39 7.20 -0.42
C LEU A 514 -39.95 6.32 0.71
N ASP A 515 -39.50 5.06 0.84
CA ASP A 515 -39.81 4.25 2.01
C ASP A 515 -39.31 4.95 3.29
N ILE A 516 -40.18 5.01 4.30
CA ILE A 516 -39.93 5.80 5.50
C ILE A 516 -38.71 5.32 6.27
N ASP A 517 -38.48 4.01 6.36
CA ASP A 517 -37.34 3.47 7.09
C ASP A 517 -36.04 3.78 6.34
N TYR A 518 -36.06 3.69 5.01
CA TYR A 518 -34.91 4.05 4.17
C TYR A 518 -34.54 5.54 4.29
N GLN A 519 -35.53 6.43 4.19
CA GLN A 519 -35.32 7.86 4.35
C GLN A 519 -34.77 8.22 5.74
N GLU A 520 -35.33 7.65 6.80
CA GLU A 520 -34.86 7.91 8.17
C GLU A 520 -33.41 7.45 8.37
N GLU A 521 -33.00 6.30 7.80
CA GLU A 521 -31.61 5.86 7.83
C GLU A 521 -30.69 6.78 7.02
N TYR A 522 -31.12 7.24 5.84
CA TYR A 522 -30.32 8.16 5.05
C TYR A 522 -30.15 9.53 5.73
N GLN A 523 -31.21 10.06 6.35
CA GLN A 523 -31.14 11.29 7.15
C GLN A 523 -30.20 11.16 8.35
N LYS A 524 -30.15 9.98 8.99
CA LYS A 524 -29.15 9.71 10.04
C LYS A 524 -27.73 9.75 9.48
N GLU A 525 -27.50 9.19 8.29
CA GLU A 525 -26.19 9.27 7.64
C GLU A 525 -25.81 10.70 7.27
N ILE A 526 -26.75 11.51 6.78
CA ILE A 526 -26.55 12.94 6.54
C ILE A 526 -26.10 13.66 7.82
N VAL A 527 -26.78 13.42 8.94
CA VAL A 527 -26.42 13.99 10.25
C VAL A 527 -25.02 13.56 10.67
N HIS A 528 -24.70 12.26 10.56
CA HIS A 528 -23.38 11.74 10.89
C HIS A 528 -22.27 12.41 10.08
N VAL A 529 -22.47 12.57 8.77
CA VAL A 529 -21.48 13.20 7.89
C VAL A 529 -21.29 14.67 8.23
N ILE A 530 -22.38 15.44 8.34
CA ILE A 530 -22.31 16.87 8.65
C ILE A 530 -21.68 17.09 10.02
N ASP A 531 -22.10 16.35 11.05
CA ASP A 531 -21.50 16.47 12.38
C ASP A 531 -20.00 16.10 12.37
N ALA A 532 -19.61 15.09 11.59
CA ALA A 532 -18.22 14.64 11.51
C ALA A 532 -17.31 15.67 10.83
N VAL A 533 -17.73 16.27 9.72
CA VAL A 533 -16.92 17.28 9.01
C VAL A 533 -16.84 18.61 9.76
N HIS A 534 -17.80 18.90 10.65
CA HIS A 534 -17.73 20.01 11.60
C HIS A 534 -16.97 19.66 12.90
N GLY A 535 -16.37 18.45 12.98
CA GLY A 535 -15.58 18.03 14.13
C GLY A 535 -16.39 17.88 15.42
N ASN A 536 -17.68 17.53 15.30
CA ASN A 536 -18.63 17.47 16.40
C ASN A 536 -19.45 16.15 16.39
N ALA A 537 -18.81 15.03 16.06
CA ALA A 537 -19.48 13.72 16.05
C ALA A 537 -18.81 12.70 16.98
N THR A 538 -19.64 11.85 17.59
CA THR A 538 -19.21 10.58 18.20
C THR A 538 -20.14 9.50 17.72
N ILE A 539 -19.65 8.68 16.78
CA ILE A 539 -20.42 7.66 16.09
C ILE A 539 -20.01 6.31 16.67
N ALA A 540 -21.00 5.53 17.14
CA ALA A 540 -20.76 4.19 17.65
C ALA A 540 -20.35 3.24 16.51
N GLU A 541 -19.62 2.17 16.86
CA GLU A 541 -19.21 1.15 15.90
C GLU A 541 -20.40 0.59 15.12
N ARG A 542 -20.24 0.50 13.80
CA ARG A 542 -21.26 0.07 12.85
C ARG A 542 -20.61 -0.71 11.71
N ARG A 543 -21.32 -1.71 11.21
CA ARG A 543 -20.80 -2.63 10.19
C ARG A 543 -20.68 -1.90 8.85
N GLY A 544 -19.53 -2.03 8.20
CA GLY A 544 -19.31 -1.55 6.84
C GLY A 544 -19.29 -0.02 6.66
N ARG A 545 -19.35 0.75 7.76
CA ARG A 545 -19.40 2.21 7.74
C ARG A 545 -18.38 2.75 8.75
N ALA A 546 -17.80 3.92 8.48
CA ALA A 546 -16.85 4.53 9.41
C ALA A 546 -17.52 4.96 10.71
N TRP A 547 -16.73 4.99 11.78
CA TRP A 547 -17.15 5.35 13.13
C TRP A 547 -15.98 5.90 13.93
N GLY A 548 -16.25 6.53 15.07
CA GLY A 548 -15.23 7.10 15.94
C GLY A 548 -15.64 8.46 16.50
N THR A 549 -14.66 9.14 17.10
CA THR A 549 -14.81 10.51 17.60
C THR A 549 -14.16 11.47 16.61
N TYR A 550 -14.97 12.33 16.00
CA TYR A 550 -14.52 13.31 15.01
C TYR A 550 -14.37 14.65 15.70
N THR A 551 -13.16 15.20 15.70
CA THR A 551 -12.82 16.46 16.40
C THR A 551 -12.19 17.52 15.50
N SER A 552 -11.90 17.17 14.24
CA SER A 552 -11.37 18.11 13.26
C SER A 552 -12.50 18.75 12.47
N ASP A 553 -12.71 20.04 12.70
CA ASP A 553 -13.56 20.87 11.87
C ASP A 553 -12.85 21.18 10.55
N VAL A 554 -13.33 20.56 9.47
CA VAL A 554 -12.85 20.77 8.10
C VAL A 554 -13.86 21.55 7.25
N SER A 555 -14.94 22.07 7.85
CA SER A 555 -16.03 22.76 7.14
C SER A 555 -15.52 23.90 6.25
N ALA A 556 -14.51 24.64 6.72
CA ALA A 556 -13.88 25.73 5.97
C ALA A 556 -13.06 25.27 4.73
N TYR A 557 -13.01 23.98 4.43
CA TYR A 557 -12.37 23.39 3.26
C TYR A 557 -13.35 22.57 2.41
N ILE A 558 -14.67 22.64 2.67
CA ILE A 558 -15.68 21.96 1.88
C ILE A 558 -16.10 22.84 0.69
N VAL A 559 -16.05 22.26 -0.51
CA VAL A 559 -16.55 22.92 -1.73
C VAL A 559 -17.90 22.39 -2.18
N GLY A 560 -18.31 21.21 -1.70
CA GLY A 560 -19.70 20.76 -1.80
C GLY A 560 -19.98 19.41 -1.14
N TYR A 561 -21.25 19.19 -0.82
CA TYR A 561 -21.78 17.88 -0.47
C TYR A 561 -22.36 17.21 -1.70
N LEU A 562 -22.19 15.89 -1.84
CA LEU A 562 -22.83 15.11 -2.90
C LEU A 562 -23.89 14.19 -2.30
N VAL A 563 -25.11 14.24 -2.85
CA VAL A 563 -26.29 13.47 -2.43
C VAL A 563 -26.66 12.50 -3.54
N GLY A 564 -26.91 11.23 -3.18
CA GLY A 564 -27.17 10.16 -4.13
C GLY A 564 -25.94 9.28 -4.40
N ARG A 565 -26.03 8.50 -5.47
CA ARG A 565 -24.99 7.61 -6.02
C ARG A 565 -25.31 7.35 -7.50
N GLU A 566 -24.59 6.41 -8.13
CA GLU A 566 -25.05 5.78 -9.38
C GLU A 566 -26.34 4.98 -9.09
N LEU A 567 -27.50 5.64 -9.15
CA LEU A 567 -28.80 4.99 -8.91
C LEU A 567 -29.07 3.98 -10.03
N GLU A 568 -29.71 2.86 -9.68
CA GLU A 568 -30.07 1.86 -10.68
C GLU A 568 -31.40 2.21 -11.37
N PRO A 569 -31.51 2.07 -12.71
CA PRO A 569 -32.73 2.43 -13.45
C PRO A 569 -34.01 1.75 -12.95
N HIS A 570 -33.90 0.53 -12.43
CA HIS A 570 -35.07 -0.18 -11.90
C HIS A 570 -35.52 0.35 -10.54
N GLU A 571 -34.59 0.82 -9.69
CA GLU A 571 -34.92 1.46 -8.40
C GLU A 571 -35.63 2.80 -8.63
N VAL A 572 -35.18 3.56 -9.63
CA VAL A 572 -35.82 4.83 -10.04
C VAL A 572 -37.25 4.59 -10.53
N GLU A 573 -37.44 3.65 -11.46
CA GLU A 573 -38.78 3.35 -11.98
C GLU A 573 -39.74 2.86 -10.90
N ASP A 574 -39.30 1.93 -10.05
CA ASP A 574 -40.16 1.36 -9.01
C ASP A 574 -40.54 2.45 -7.98
N THR A 575 -39.59 3.31 -7.56
CA THR A 575 -39.86 4.47 -6.70
C THR A 575 -40.90 5.40 -7.32
N ASP A 576 -40.73 5.74 -8.60
CA ASP A 576 -41.61 6.66 -9.33
C ASP A 576 -43.03 6.09 -9.48
N LEU A 577 -43.15 4.78 -9.72
CA LEU A 577 -44.43 4.08 -9.84
C LEU A 577 -45.16 3.97 -8.50
N LEU A 578 -44.44 3.67 -7.42
CA LEU A 578 -45.00 3.51 -6.08
C LEU A 578 -45.51 4.83 -5.49
N ASN A 579 -44.90 5.95 -5.88
CA ASN A 579 -45.13 7.27 -5.30
C ASN A 579 -45.67 8.29 -6.31
N GLU A 580 -46.47 7.84 -7.29
CA GLU A 580 -46.98 8.69 -8.38
C GLU A 580 -47.58 10.01 -7.87
N GLY A 581 -47.03 11.14 -8.37
CA GLY A 581 -47.48 12.49 -8.03
C GLY A 581 -46.88 13.06 -6.75
N TYR A 582 -45.96 12.37 -6.07
CA TYR A 582 -45.17 12.95 -4.98
C TYR A 582 -44.29 14.09 -5.52
N LEU A 583 -44.37 15.25 -4.86
CA LEU A 583 -43.58 16.45 -5.15
C LEU A 583 -43.08 17.02 -3.83
N PHE A 584 -41.88 17.60 -3.85
CA PHE A 584 -41.25 18.15 -2.66
C PHE A 584 -41.22 19.69 -2.70
N ASN A 585 -41.54 20.33 -1.57
CA ASN A 585 -41.54 21.78 -1.45
C ASN A 585 -40.97 22.21 -0.09
N GLY A 586 -39.64 22.21 0.01
CA GLY A 586 -38.87 22.64 1.18
C GLY A 586 -38.48 24.13 1.17
N ASP A 587 -37.71 24.51 2.18
CA ASP A 587 -37.27 25.88 2.42
C ASP A 587 -36.02 26.26 1.60
N TYR A 588 -35.21 25.26 1.26
CA TYR A 588 -33.96 25.39 0.50
C TYR A 588 -34.10 24.84 -0.91
N ILE A 589 -34.87 23.77 -1.10
CA ILE A 589 -35.08 23.10 -2.39
C ILE A 589 -36.56 22.82 -2.60
N ARG A 590 -37.01 22.97 -3.83
CA ARG A 590 -38.38 22.67 -4.27
C ARG A 590 -38.33 21.95 -5.61
N THR A 591 -39.35 21.19 -5.95
CA THR A 591 -39.45 20.59 -7.28
C THR A 591 -40.38 21.35 -8.22
N THR A 592 -40.16 21.21 -9.53
CA THR A 592 -41.14 21.61 -10.54
C THR A 592 -42.38 20.70 -10.49
N ALA A 593 -43.47 21.09 -11.15
CA ALA A 593 -44.65 20.23 -11.29
C ALA A 593 -44.43 19.02 -12.23
N ALA A 594 -43.30 18.97 -12.94
CA ALA A 594 -42.94 17.89 -13.85
C ALA A 594 -41.98 16.88 -13.21
N ALA A 595 -41.53 17.14 -11.98
CA ALA A 595 -40.54 16.30 -11.32
C ALA A 595 -41.08 14.89 -11.03
N SER A 596 -40.21 13.90 -11.13
CA SER A 596 -40.52 12.53 -10.70
C SER A 596 -40.42 12.39 -9.17
N PRO A 597 -41.05 11.37 -8.57
CA PRO A 597 -40.88 11.07 -7.15
C PRO A 597 -39.43 10.85 -6.72
N THR A 598 -38.58 10.22 -7.56
CA THR A 598 -37.15 10.07 -7.31
C THR A 598 -36.43 11.42 -7.28
N GLU A 599 -36.73 12.32 -8.23
CA GLU A 599 -36.19 13.68 -8.22
C GLU A 599 -36.68 14.48 -6.98
N ALA A 600 -37.91 14.23 -6.53
CA ALA A 600 -38.44 14.80 -5.28
C ALA A 600 -37.74 14.25 -4.03
N TRP A 601 -37.36 12.97 -4.01
CA TRP A 601 -36.52 12.39 -2.96
C TRP A 601 -35.11 13.02 -2.92
N LEU A 602 -34.49 13.24 -4.08
CA LEU A 602 -33.20 13.94 -4.17
C LEU A 602 -33.32 15.40 -3.70
N ALA A 603 -34.41 16.07 -4.05
CA ALA A 603 -34.73 17.42 -3.58
C ALA A 603 -34.91 17.47 -2.05
N GLU A 604 -35.65 16.51 -1.48
CA GLU A 604 -35.86 16.36 -0.05
C GLU A 604 -34.56 16.10 0.71
N SER A 605 -33.73 15.19 0.20
CA SER A 605 -32.42 14.87 0.79
C SER A 605 -31.47 16.06 0.75
N THR A 606 -31.44 16.80 -0.36
CA THR A 606 -30.64 18.02 -0.51
C THR A 606 -31.11 19.14 0.41
N ASP A 607 -32.42 19.32 0.57
CA ASP A 607 -33.01 20.27 1.52
C ASP A 607 -32.64 19.92 2.95
N TYR A 608 -32.63 18.62 3.29
CA TYR A 608 -32.26 18.13 4.62
C TYR A 608 -30.77 18.40 4.94
N VAL A 609 -29.86 18.18 3.99
CA VAL A 609 -28.43 18.53 4.13
C VAL A 609 -28.27 20.02 4.48
N LEU A 610 -28.86 20.90 3.67
CA LEU A 610 -28.77 22.36 3.84
C LEU A 610 -29.44 22.83 5.13
N GLY A 611 -30.62 22.30 5.44
CA GLY A 611 -31.39 22.66 6.63
C GLY A 611 -30.73 22.22 7.92
N TYR A 612 -30.16 21.01 7.95
CA TYR A 612 -29.43 20.52 9.12
C TYR A 612 -28.14 21.33 9.33
N GLU A 613 -27.32 21.52 8.30
CA GLU A 613 -26.06 22.27 8.43
C GLU A 613 -26.30 23.73 8.87
N GLU A 614 -27.28 24.42 8.28
CA GLU A 614 -27.56 25.81 8.66
C GLU A 614 -28.13 25.91 10.08
N SER A 615 -29.02 25.00 10.48
CA SER A 615 -29.64 25.07 11.81
C SER A 615 -28.69 24.67 12.95
N ALA A 616 -27.83 23.67 12.73
CA ALA A 616 -26.89 23.17 13.73
C ALA A 616 -25.61 24.01 13.82
N TYR A 617 -25.09 24.46 12.67
CA TYR A 617 -23.76 25.09 12.59
C TYR A 617 -23.80 26.53 12.07
N GLY A 618 -24.91 26.97 11.46
CA GLY A 618 -24.98 28.30 10.82
C GLY A 618 -24.18 28.37 9.52
N TRP A 619 -23.96 27.23 8.86
CA TRP A 619 -23.22 27.12 7.61
C TRP A 619 -24.12 26.70 6.45
N GLN A 620 -23.70 27.03 5.23
CA GLN A 620 -24.17 26.36 4.02
C GLN A 620 -22.99 26.14 3.08
N HIS A 621 -22.93 24.95 2.49
CA HIS A 621 -22.09 24.62 1.35
C HIS A 621 -22.94 24.29 0.11
N PRO A 622 -22.39 24.40 -1.12
CA PRO A 622 -23.05 23.89 -2.32
C PRO A 622 -23.42 22.41 -2.15
N VAL A 623 -24.54 22.01 -2.73
CA VAL A 623 -24.94 20.59 -2.74
C VAL A 623 -25.18 20.14 -4.17
N ALA A 624 -24.75 18.94 -4.49
CA ALA A 624 -25.00 18.28 -5.76
C ALA A 624 -25.85 17.03 -5.61
N ILE A 625 -26.56 16.72 -6.69
CA ILE A 625 -27.04 15.35 -6.91
C ILE A 625 -25.98 14.59 -7.73
N VAL A 626 -25.74 13.34 -7.35
CA VAL A 626 -24.91 12.40 -8.12
C VAL A 626 -25.79 11.73 -9.17
N ASN A 627 -25.30 11.70 -10.41
CA ASN A 627 -25.95 10.97 -11.50
C ASN A 627 -24.90 10.45 -12.49
N TRP A 628 -25.32 9.64 -13.46
CA TRP A 628 -24.45 9.03 -14.46
C TRP A 628 -25.22 8.81 -15.77
N PRO A 629 -24.52 8.59 -16.91
CA PRO A 629 -25.15 8.61 -18.24
C PRO A 629 -26.34 7.66 -18.42
N THR A 630 -26.45 6.58 -17.65
CA THR A 630 -27.58 5.65 -17.79
C THR A 630 -28.95 6.22 -17.40
N LEU A 631 -28.94 7.37 -16.70
CA LEU A 631 -30.10 8.09 -16.21
C LEU A 631 -30.10 9.56 -16.65
N ASP A 632 -29.30 9.91 -17.66
CA ASP A 632 -29.32 11.25 -18.20
C ASP A 632 -30.64 11.54 -18.96
N PRO A 633 -30.99 12.81 -19.23
CA PRO A 633 -32.27 13.15 -19.87
C PRO A 633 -32.25 13.05 -21.41
N ILE A 634 -31.23 12.42 -22.02
CA ILE A 634 -31.07 12.32 -23.47
C ILE A 634 -31.65 10.98 -23.96
N GLU A 635 -32.36 11.00 -25.10
CA GLU A 635 -32.75 9.76 -25.77
C GLU A 635 -31.63 9.31 -26.71
N HIS A 636 -31.04 8.15 -26.44
CA HIS A 636 -29.90 7.63 -27.20
C HIS A 636 -30.34 6.70 -28.35
N PRO A 637 -30.19 7.11 -29.62
CA PRO A 637 -30.69 6.32 -30.75
C PRO A 637 -29.95 4.99 -30.96
N SER A 638 -28.73 4.83 -30.45
CA SER A 638 -27.96 3.60 -30.57
C SER A 638 -28.15 2.60 -29.42
N GLU A 639 -28.81 2.99 -28.33
CA GLU A 639 -29.07 2.09 -27.19
C GLU A 639 -30.29 1.20 -27.49
N ARG A 640 -30.04 0.17 -28.32
CA ARG A 640 -31.04 -0.74 -28.89
C ARG A 640 -30.46 -2.13 -29.11
N ASN A 641 -31.34 -3.13 -29.16
CA ASN A 641 -30.93 -4.51 -29.37
C ASN A 641 -30.46 -4.77 -30.83
N GLU A 642 -30.03 -6.00 -31.13
CA GLU A 642 -29.56 -6.41 -32.47
C GLU A 642 -30.57 -6.21 -33.61
N LYS A 643 -31.86 -5.99 -33.31
CA LYS A 643 -32.92 -5.73 -34.29
C LYS A 643 -33.25 -4.24 -34.44
N GLY A 644 -32.57 -3.35 -33.71
CA GLY A 644 -32.88 -1.92 -33.68
C GLY A 644 -34.13 -1.59 -32.85
N GLU A 645 -34.54 -2.50 -31.98
CA GLU A 645 -35.69 -2.31 -31.08
C GLU A 645 -35.19 -1.89 -29.69
N LYS A 646 -35.79 -0.85 -29.10
CA LYS A 646 -35.51 -0.43 -27.72
C LYS A 646 -36.37 -1.28 -26.78
N VAL A 647 -35.81 -2.36 -26.25
CA VAL A 647 -36.52 -3.33 -25.40
C VAL A 647 -35.64 -3.68 -24.20
N ASN A 648 -36.05 -3.25 -23.00
CA ASN A 648 -35.31 -3.49 -21.75
C ASN A 648 -33.84 -3.03 -21.80
N GLU A 649 -33.58 -1.91 -22.48
CA GLU A 649 -32.25 -1.32 -22.57
C GLU A 649 -31.99 -0.45 -21.34
N SER A 650 -31.44 -1.06 -20.27
CA SER A 650 -31.30 -0.41 -18.96
C SER A 650 -30.57 0.93 -18.98
N ASN A 651 -29.61 1.11 -19.90
CA ASN A 651 -28.78 2.31 -19.96
C ASN A 651 -29.49 3.55 -20.55
N ASP A 652 -30.72 3.41 -21.03
CA ASP A 652 -31.53 4.51 -21.58
C ASP A 652 -33.01 4.17 -21.34
N ARG A 653 -33.32 3.83 -20.08
CA ARG A 653 -34.63 3.29 -19.69
C ARG A 653 -35.51 4.33 -19.01
N THR A 654 -34.91 5.13 -18.13
CA THR A 654 -35.56 6.20 -17.36
C THR A 654 -34.55 7.33 -17.14
N THR A 655 -34.98 8.45 -16.57
CA THR A 655 -34.18 9.68 -16.48
C THR A 655 -34.28 10.32 -15.09
N VAL A 656 -33.20 10.97 -14.65
CA VAL A 656 -33.18 11.85 -13.47
C VAL A 656 -32.60 13.20 -13.89
N ASP A 657 -33.41 14.24 -13.91
CA ASP A 657 -33.05 15.57 -14.39
C ASP A 657 -32.99 16.61 -13.25
N ILE A 658 -31.78 17.08 -12.95
CA ILE A 658 -31.55 18.13 -11.95
C ILE A 658 -32.28 19.44 -12.27
N ASN A 659 -32.62 19.70 -13.54
CA ASN A 659 -33.39 20.90 -13.92
C ASN A 659 -34.79 20.93 -13.26
N ASN A 660 -35.27 19.80 -12.74
CA ASN A 660 -36.52 19.73 -11.98
C ASN A 660 -36.38 20.16 -10.52
N LEU A 661 -35.16 20.36 -10.01
CA LEU A 661 -34.90 20.96 -8.70
C LEU A 661 -34.80 22.47 -8.85
N LEU A 662 -35.42 23.21 -7.93
CA LEU A 662 -35.50 24.68 -7.93
C LEU A 662 -34.99 25.24 -6.60
N PRO A 663 -34.31 26.41 -6.63
CA PRO A 663 -33.85 27.07 -5.42
C PRO A 663 -35.03 27.54 -4.55
N GLY A 664 -35.02 27.16 -3.28
CA GLY A 664 -35.85 27.67 -2.20
C GLY A 664 -35.45 29.07 -1.73
N PRO A 665 -36.30 29.76 -0.96
CA PRO A 665 -36.00 31.11 -0.45
C PRO A 665 -34.79 31.16 0.52
N GLN A 666 -34.40 30.05 1.14
CA GLN A 666 -33.29 30.03 2.10
C GLN A 666 -31.95 29.57 1.50
N LEU A 667 -31.94 29.08 0.26
CA LEU A 667 -30.71 28.64 -0.41
C LEU A 667 -29.79 29.83 -0.74
N LYS A 668 -28.55 29.78 -0.25
CA LYS A 668 -27.51 30.80 -0.47
C LYS A 668 -26.27 30.24 -1.17
N ALA A 669 -25.91 28.98 -0.89
CA ALA A 669 -24.71 28.35 -1.45
C ALA A 669 -24.89 27.84 -2.88
N GLY A 670 -26.09 27.41 -3.24
CA GLY A 670 -26.45 26.98 -4.60
C GLY A 670 -26.33 25.47 -4.85
N LEU A 671 -26.74 25.06 -6.05
CA LEU A 671 -26.75 23.67 -6.52
C LEU A 671 -25.81 23.45 -7.71
N PHE A 672 -25.31 22.24 -7.86
CA PHE A 672 -24.57 21.76 -9.04
C PHE A 672 -24.90 20.29 -9.34
N GLY A 673 -24.59 19.81 -10.53
CA GLY A 673 -24.68 18.37 -10.86
C GLY A 673 -23.31 17.71 -10.77
N ALA A 674 -23.26 16.49 -10.25
CA ALA A 674 -22.06 15.67 -10.18
C ALA A 674 -22.25 14.40 -11.00
N TYR A 675 -21.43 14.21 -12.04
CA TYR A 675 -21.66 13.17 -13.04
C TYR A 675 -20.49 12.21 -13.16
N HIS A 676 -20.77 10.91 -13.22
CA HIS A 676 -19.77 9.87 -13.47
C HIS A 676 -19.77 9.54 -14.97
N ILE A 677 -18.86 10.13 -15.74
CA ILE A 677 -18.88 10.05 -17.20
C ILE A 677 -17.56 9.45 -17.68
N TYR A 678 -17.63 8.23 -18.22
CA TYR A 678 -16.48 7.51 -18.75
C TYR A 678 -16.49 7.50 -20.28
N PRO A 679 -15.33 7.54 -20.96
CA PRO A 679 -15.26 7.66 -22.42
C PRO A 679 -15.62 6.39 -23.20
N ASN A 680 -15.93 5.30 -22.50
CA ASN A 680 -16.13 3.99 -23.11
C ASN A 680 -17.43 3.31 -22.71
N TYR A 681 -18.18 3.81 -21.74
CA TYR A 681 -19.41 3.20 -21.24
C TYR A 681 -20.41 4.30 -20.84
N PRO A 682 -21.72 4.15 -21.10
CA PRO A 682 -22.41 3.01 -21.74
C PRO A 682 -22.14 2.86 -23.25
N ASP A 683 -22.79 1.90 -23.90
CA ASP A 683 -22.57 1.60 -25.32
C ASP A 683 -22.86 2.80 -26.25
N PHE A 684 -23.84 3.65 -25.91
CA PHE A 684 -24.14 4.84 -26.70
C PHE A 684 -22.97 5.83 -26.80
N MET A 685 -22.07 5.90 -25.80
CA MET A 685 -20.83 6.71 -25.86
C MET A 685 -20.01 6.37 -27.11
N ASN A 686 -20.03 5.09 -27.50
CA ASN A 686 -19.27 4.58 -28.64
C ASN A 686 -20.07 4.55 -29.94
N ASN A 687 -21.40 4.50 -29.85
CA ASN A 687 -22.25 4.10 -30.97
C ASN A 687 -23.14 5.21 -31.50
N ASP A 688 -23.43 6.25 -30.72
CA ASP A 688 -24.30 7.32 -31.18
C ASP A 688 -23.65 8.10 -32.34
N PRO A 689 -24.37 8.27 -33.48
CA PRO A 689 -23.81 8.94 -34.65
C PRO A 689 -23.45 10.41 -34.41
N LEU A 690 -24.15 11.10 -33.51
CA LEU A 690 -23.89 12.50 -33.21
C LEU A 690 -22.49 12.69 -32.62
N TYR A 691 -22.08 11.81 -31.70
CA TYR A 691 -20.78 11.89 -31.04
C TYR A 691 -19.61 11.67 -32.01
N ASP A 692 -19.83 10.92 -33.10
CA ASP A 692 -18.82 10.72 -34.15
C ASP A 692 -18.45 12.01 -34.88
N THR A 693 -19.33 13.02 -34.84
CA THR A 693 -19.15 14.30 -35.54
C THR A 693 -18.35 15.33 -34.75
N TYR A 694 -18.03 15.04 -33.49
CA TYR A 694 -17.21 15.89 -32.66
C TYR A 694 -15.72 15.67 -32.95
N GLU A 695 -15.00 16.76 -33.19
CA GLU A 695 -13.56 16.78 -33.39
C GLU A 695 -12.92 17.89 -32.55
N ASP A 696 -11.77 17.58 -31.96
CA ASP A 696 -10.87 18.57 -31.37
C ASP A 696 -9.56 18.64 -32.20
N GLU A 697 -8.54 19.32 -31.68
CA GLU A 697 -7.26 19.48 -32.38
C GLU A 697 -6.49 18.16 -32.60
N PHE A 698 -6.83 17.08 -31.89
CA PHE A 698 -6.27 15.75 -32.03
C PHE A 698 -7.12 14.82 -32.92
N GLY A 699 -8.23 15.33 -33.46
CA GLY A 699 -9.16 14.60 -34.32
C GLY A 699 -10.44 14.21 -33.60
N ARG A 700 -11.08 13.13 -34.05
CA ARG A 700 -12.37 12.67 -33.49
C ARG A 700 -12.30 12.43 -31.98
N PHE A 701 -13.35 12.84 -31.26
CA PHE A 701 -13.48 12.61 -29.82
C PHE A 701 -14.93 12.46 -29.38
N ARG A 702 -15.44 11.23 -29.33
CA ARG A 702 -16.84 10.95 -28.98
C ARG A 702 -17.22 11.36 -27.57
N TYR A 703 -16.29 11.25 -26.63
CA TYR A 703 -16.48 11.76 -25.26
C TYR A 703 -16.82 13.25 -25.27
N GLY A 704 -16.06 14.08 -26.01
CA GLY A 704 -16.38 15.50 -26.18
C GLY A 704 -17.74 15.73 -26.86
N GLY A 705 -18.12 14.86 -27.79
CA GLY A 705 -19.44 14.87 -28.42
C GLY A 705 -20.59 14.67 -27.43
N TYR A 706 -20.47 13.67 -26.54
CA TYR A 706 -21.42 13.45 -25.45
C TYR A 706 -21.45 14.64 -24.49
N LEU A 707 -20.27 15.11 -24.05
CA LEU A 707 -20.19 16.24 -23.12
C LEU A 707 -20.89 17.49 -23.66
N LYS A 708 -20.75 17.75 -24.96
CA LYS A 708 -21.40 18.86 -25.64
C LYS A 708 -22.93 18.71 -25.63
N GLU A 709 -23.46 17.57 -26.08
CA GLU A 709 -24.91 17.33 -26.10
C GLU A 709 -25.49 17.40 -24.69
N PHE A 710 -24.82 16.81 -23.70
CA PHE A 710 -25.23 16.87 -22.30
C PHE A 710 -25.41 18.30 -21.80
N MET A 711 -24.47 19.21 -22.11
CA MET A 711 -24.58 20.61 -21.72
C MET A 711 -25.66 21.40 -22.48
N GLU A 712 -26.19 20.89 -23.60
CA GLU A 712 -27.37 21.46 -24.26
C GLU A 712 -28.65 21.21 -23.43
N HIS A 713 -28.68 20.15 -22.62
CA HIS A 713 -29.77 19.79 -21.72
C HIS A 713 -29.55 20.30 -20.28
N HIS A 714 -28.31 20.26 -19.78
CA HIS A 714 -27.95 20.71 -18.42
C HIS A 714 -27.74 22.23 -18.35
N THR A 715 -28.83 22.98 -18.13
CA THR A 715 -28.83 24.45 -18.30
C THR A 715 -28.99 25.24 -17.00
N ALA A 716 -29.47 24.62 -15.92
CA ALA A 716 -29.81 25.34 -14.69
C ALA A 716 -28.62 25.58 -13.74
N TYR A 717 -27.64 24.67 -13.70
CA TYR A 717 -26.61 24.62 -12.66
C TYR A 717 -25.22 24.30 -13.23
N PRO A 718 -24.11 24.55 -12.51
CA PRO A 718 -22.80 24.01 -12.87
C PRO A 718 -22.83 22.48 -12.98
N ALA A 719 -21.98 21.89 -13.82
CA ALA A 719 -21.77 20.46 -13.93
C ALA A 719 -20.31 20.11 -13.60
N VAL A 720 -20.10 19.21 -12.65
CA VAL A 720 -18.79 18.63 -12.34
C VAL A 720 -18.79 17.19 -12.80
N ILE A 721 -17.76 16.77 -13.53
CA ILE A 721 -17.56 15.35 -13.81
C ILE A 721 -16.87 14.73 -12.59
N ALA A 722 -17.66 14.22 -11.64
CA ALA A 722 -17.19 13.71 -10.36
C ALA A 722 -16.44 12.38 -10.47
N GLU A 723 -16.60 11.67 -11.60
CA GLU A 723 -15.74 10.55 -11.97
C GLU A 723 -15.50 10.53 -13.48
N PHE A 724 -14.23 10.42 -13.85
CA PHE A 724 -13.79 10.02 -15.18
C PHE A 724 -12.36 9.47 -15.07
N GLY A 725 -11.97 8.60 -15.99
CA GLY A 725 -10.64 8.01 -15.93
C GLY A 725 -10.39 7.03 -17.05
N LEU A 726 -9.17 6.49 -17.05
CA LEU A 726 -8.72 5.46 -17.99
C LEU A 726 -7.94 4.40 -17.24
N ALA A 727 -8.37 3.14 -17.38
CA ALA A 727 -7.68 2.02 -16.77
C ALA A 727 -6.47 1.58 -17.60
N THR A 728 -5.38 1.26 -16.89
CA THR A 728 -4.23 0.55 -17.45
C THR A 728 -4.50 -0.97 -17.42
N GLY A 729 -3.48 -1.82 -17.39
CA GLY A 729 -3.66 -3.27 -17.24
C GLY A 729 -3.61 -4.07 -18.55
N MET A 730 -3.73 -5.40 -18.44
CA MET A 730 -3.59 -6.37 -19.53
C MET A 730 -4.92 -6.84 -20.12
N GLY A 731 -6.04 -6.32 -19.61
CA GLY A 731 -7.38 -6.68 -20.07
C GLY A 731 -8.16 -5.49 -20.61
N ASN A 732 -9.17 -5.76 -21.43
CA ASN A 732 -10.12 -4.77 -21.94
C ASN A 732 -11.54 -5.28 -21.70
N ALA A 733 -12.30 -4.58 -20.86
CA ALA A 733 -13.69 -4.93 -20.60
C ALA A 733 -14.66 -4.33 -21.63
N HIS A 734 -14.29 -3.22 -22.26
CA HIS A 734 -15.15 -2.48 -23.18
C HIS A 734 -14.35 -1.69 -24.22
N PHE A 735 -14.57 -1.97 -25.50
CA PHE A 735 -13.89 -1.29 -26.59
C PHE A 735 -14.47 0.10 -26.83
N SER A 736 -13.59 1.06 -27.12
CA SER A 736 -13.92 2.43 -27.54
C SER A 736 -13.33 2.71 -28.92
N PRO A 737 -14.10 3.25 -29.89
CA PRO A 737 -13.62 3.58 -31.23
C PRO A 737 -12.46 4.58 -31.27
N ASP A 738 -12.29 5.39 -30.22
CA ASP A 738 -11.26 6.44 -30.12
C ASP A 738 -9.98 5.97 -29.41
N GLY A 739 -9.92 4.69 -29.01
CA GLY A 739 -8.76 4.10 -28.33
C GLY A 739 -8.78 4.23 -26.81
N TYR A 740 -9.80 4.89 -26.24
CA TYR A 740 -10.01 5.04 -24.80
C TYR A 740 -10.74 3.83 -24.20
N HIS A 741 -10.17 2.65 -24.38
CA HIS A 741 -10.76 1.39 -23.93
C HIS A 741 -10.94 1.33 -22.41
N HIS A 742 -11.87 0.48 -21.93
CA HIS A 742 -11.96 0.14 -20.52
C HIS A 742 -10.85 -0.86 -20.18
N GLY A 743 -9.63 -0.35 -20.02
CA GLY A 743 -8.40 -1.13 -19.79
C GLY A 743 -7.49 -1.21 -21.04
N SER A 744 -6.41 -2.00 -20.95
CA SER A 744 -5.44 -2.22 -22.06
C SER A 744 -4.71 -0.96 -22.54
N MET A 745 -4.59 0.03 -21.66
CA MET A 745 -3.84 1.26 -21.93
C MET A 745 -2.48 1.25 -21.24
N THR A 746 -1.51 1.96 -21.83
CA THR A 746 -0.25 2.29 -21.16
C THR A 746 -0.44 3.46 -20.19
N GLU A 747 0.45 3.60 -19.21
CA GLU A 747 0.44 4.72 -18.26
C GLU A 747 0.59 6.09 -18.96
N LEU A 748 1.34 6.14 -20.06
CA LEU A 748 1.44 7.34 -20.90
C LEU A 748 0.10 7.69 -21.55
N GLN A 749 -0.55 6.72 -22.18
CA GLN A 749 -1.86 6.94 -22.82
C GLN A 749 -2.95 7.29 -21.79
N GLN A 750 -2.87 6.76 -20.57
CA GLN A 750 -3.74 7.15 -19.46
C GLN A 750 -3.60 8.66 -19.19
N GLY A 751 -2.38 9.16 -19.00
CA GLY A 751 -2.12 10.58 -18.75
C GLY A 751 -2.59 11.49 -19.91
N GLU A 752 -2.21 11.15 -21.14
CA GLU A 752 -2.61 11.91 -22.34
C GLU A 752 -4.13 11.96 -22.52
N GLY A 753 -4.82 10.84 -22.31
CA GLY A 753 -6.28 10.76 -22.42
C GLY A 753 -7.00 11.56 -21.33
N ILE A 754 -6.52 11.50 -20.08
CA ILE A 754 -7.07 12.30 -18.97
C ILE A 754 -6.94 13.80 -19.25
N ILE A 755 -5.78 14.25 -19.75
CA ILE A 755 -5.57 15.66 -20.13
C ILE A 755 -6.56 16.08 -21.23
N ARG A 756 -6.73 15.27 -22.28
CA ARG A 756 -7.69 15.56 -23.36
C ARG A 756 -9.13 15.66 -22.86
N MET A 757 -9.51 14.80 -21.90
CA MET A 757 -10.84 14.85 -21.28
C MET A 757 -11.06 16.14 -20.46
N PHE A 758 -10.05 16.60 -19.71
CA PHE A 758 -10.12 17.90 -19.02
C PHE A 758 -10.30 19.08 -20.01
N GLU A 759 -9.59 19.06 -21.14
CA GLU A 759 -9.72 20.12 -22.15
C GLU A 759 -11.11 20.12 -22.80
N ALA A 760 -11.71 18.95 -23.03
CA ALA A 760 -13.10 18.87 -23.49
C ALA A 760 -14.08 19.42 -22.44
N MET A 761 -13.94 19.05 -21.16
CA MET A 761 -14.76 19.61 -20.08
C MET A 761 -14.70 21.14 -20.05
N ARG A 762 -13.48 21.70 -20.15
CA ARG A 762 -13.26 23.15 -20.17
C ARG A 762 -13.90 23.81 -21.40
N THR A 763 -13.81 23.16 -22.56
CA THR A 763 -14.35 23.68 -23.82
C THR A 763 -15.88 23.68 -23.83
N GLU A 764 -16.50 22.62 -23.32
CA GLU A 764 -17.96 22.48 -23.29
C GLU A 764 -18.62 23.17 -22.07
N GLY A 765 -17.83 23.77 -21.19
CA GLY A 765 -18.32 24.66 -20.13
C GLY A 765 -18.67 24.00 -18.79
N TYR A 766 -18.11 22.82 -18.52
CA TYR A 766 -18.18 22.16 -17.21
C TYR A 766 -17.37 22.94 -16.16
N ALA A 767 -17.72 22.73 -14.88
CA ALA A 767 -17.02 23.28 -13.73
C ALA A 767 -15.73 22.54 -13.35
N GLY A 768 -15.43 21.44 -14.06
CA GLY A 768 -14.20 20.67 -13.90
C GLY A 768 -14.46 19.17 -13.82
N GLY A 769 -13.41 18.43 -13.46
CA GLY A 769 -13.42 16.97 -13.41
C GLY A 769 -12.60 16.41 -12.25
N ILE A 770 -12.96 15.22 -11.81
CA ILE A 770 -12.30 14.49 -10.73
C ILE A 770 -11.87 13.11 -11.25
N ILE A 771 -10.56 12.86 -11.25
CA ILE A 771 -9.97 11.64 -11.78
C ILE A 771 -10.35 10.45 -10.91
N PHE A 772 -10.89 9.39 -11.51
CA PHE A 772 -11.00 8.06 -10.94
C PHE A 772 -9.75 7.25 -11.36
N GLU A 773 -8.75 7.05 -10.50
CA GLU A 773 -8.69 7.42 -9.07
C GLU A 773 -7.23 7.56 -8.54
N TRP A 774 -7.05 7.82 -7.24
CA TRP A 774 -5.71 7.96 -6.65
C TRP A 774 -4.84 6.71 -6.78
N MET A 775 -5.35 5.51 -6.45
CA MET A 775 -4.55 4.30 -6.36
C MET A 775 -5.25 3.06 -6.93
N ASP A 776 -4.47 2.07 -7.38
CA ASP A 776 -5.01 0.79 -7.84
C ASP A 776 -5.63 -0.01 -6.67
N GLU A 777 -6.93 -0.31 -6.72
CA GLU A 777 -7.62 -1.07 -5.65
C GLU A 777 -7.87 -2.53 -6.07
N TRP A 778 -7.15 -3.49 -5.47
CA TRP A 778 -7.25 -4.91 -5.85
C TRP A 778 -8.57 -5.58 -5.46
N THR A 779 -9.37 -4.93 -4.61
CA THR A 779 -10.71 -5.39 -4.21
C THR A 779 -11.80 -5.00 -5.23
N LYS A 780 -11.47 -4.19 -6.25
CA LYS A 780 -12.40 -3.86 -7.31
C LYS A 780 -12.55 -5.00 -8.30
N LYS A 781 -13.62 -4.93 -9.09
CA LYS A 781 -14.03 -5.99 -10.01
C LYS A 781 -14.67 -5.41 -11.26
N THR A 782 -14.50 -6.11 -12.37
CA THR A 782 -15.30 -5.90 -13.58
C THR A 782 -16.22 -7.10 -13.85
N TRP A 783 -17.33 -6.90 -14.56
CA TRP A 783 -18.24 -7.99 -14.98
C TRP A 783 -17.55 -9.05 -15.86
N THR A 784 -16.42 -8.72 -16.50
CA THR A 784 -15.66 -9.64 -17.36
C THR A 784 -14.71 -10.57 -16.59
N THR A 785 -14.54 -10.37 -15.28
CA THR A 785 -13.56 -11.04 -14.43
C THR A 785 -14.16 -11.59 -13.14
N GLU A 786 -15.15 -10.90 -12.55
CA GLU A 786 -15.83 -11.26 -11.30
C GLU A 786 -16.22 -12.75 -11.19
N PRO A 787 -16.86 -13.36 -12.21
CA PRO A 787 -17.31 -14.75 -12.09
C PRO A 787 -16.19 -15.79 -11.99
N TYR A 788 -14.94 -15.40 -12.28
CA TYR A 788 -13.78 -16.30 -12.39
C TYR A 788 -12.89 -16.28 -11.15
N MET A 789 -13.20 -15.45 -10.16
CA MET A 789 -12.48 -15.34 -8.89
C MET A 789 -13.29 -16.09 -7.82
N VAL A 790 -12.97 -17.37 -7.59
CA VAL A 790 -13.76 -18.31 -6.79
C VAL A 790 -12.84 -19.01 -5.77
N PRO A 791 -13.11 -18.93 -4.45
CA PRO A 791 -14.21 -18.18 -3.84
C PRO A 791 -13.97 -16.66 -3.92
N TYR A 792 -15.03 -15.90 -4.19
CA TYR A 792 -14.94 -14.46 -4.41
C TYR A 792 -14.35 -13.72 -3.20
N ASP A 793 -14.66 -14.14 -1.98
CA ASP A 793 -14.16 -13.50 -0.75
C ASP A 793 -12.62 -13.49 -0.60
N ARG A 794 -11.89 -14.27 -1.41
CA ARG A 794 -10.41 -14.30 -1.40
C ARG A 794 -9.76 -13.43 -2.47
N HIS A 795 -10.51 -12.81 -3.37
CA HIS A 795 -9.93 -12.07 -4.50
C HIS A 795 -9.05 -10.88 -4.07
N ILE A 796 -9.31 -10.30 -2.89
CA ILE A 796 -8.48 -9.21 -2.34
C ILE A 796 -7.02 -9.60 -2.08
N LEU A 797 -6.72 -10.90 -2.01
CA LEU A 797 -5.39 -11.41 -1.67
C LEU A 797 -4.43 -11.41 -2.86
N TRP A 798 -4.87 -11.08 -4.06
CA TRP A 798 -4.05 -11.13 -5.25
C TRP A 798 -4.54 -10.10 -6.27
N HIS A 799 -3.66 -9.72 -7.20
CA HIS A 799 -3.97 -8.68 -8.19
C HIS A 799 -4.37 -9.32 -9.50
N ASN A 800 -5.59 -9.06 -9.96
CA ASN A 800 -6.00 -9.41 -11.29
C ASN A 800 -5.55 -8.34 -12.29
N ALA A 801 -4.33 -8.50 -12.81
CA ALA A 801 -3.75 -7.60 -13.81
C ALA A 801 -4.56 -7.50 -15.13
N VAL A 802 -5.55 -8.36 -15.33
CA VAL A 802 -6.48 -8.33 -16.48
C VAL A 802 -7.73 -7.49 -16.16
N ASP A 803 -8.08 -7.29 -14.89
CA ASP A 803 -9.26 -6.53 -14.49
C ASP A 803 -9.01 -5.02 -14.59
N PRO A 804 -9.67 -4.29 -15.49
CA PRO A 804 -9.46 -2.84 -15.62
C PRO A 804 -9.74 -2.07 -14.31
N GLU A 805 -10.73 -2.50 -13.53
CA GLU A 805 -11.17 -1.82 -12.30
C GLU A 805 -10.10 -1.88 -11.19
N GLN A 806 -9.16 -2.82 -11.29
CA GLN A 806 -8.00 -2.90 -10.38
C GLN A 806 -6.77 -2.13 -10.88
N ASN A 807 -6.88 -1.33 -11.96
CA ASN A 807 -5.76 -0.70 -12.66
C ASN A 807 -6.02 0.78 -13.06
N TYR A 808 -6.99 1.45 -12.43
CA TYR A 808 -7.32 2.87 -12.68
C TYR A 808 -6.38 3.89 -12.02
N GLY A 809 -5.73 3.51 -10.92
CA GLY A 809 -5.00 4.42 -10.05
C GLY A 809 -3.91 5.22 -10.77
N ILE A 810 -3.60 6.41 -10.28
CA ILE A 810 -2.38 7.16 -10.63
C ILE A 810 -1.18 6.68 -9.79
N LEU A 811 -1.44 6.09 -8.63
CA LEU A 811 -0.51 5.31 -7.81
C LEU A 811 -0.74 3.81 -8.04
N ALA A 812 0.30 3.10 -8.48
CA ALA A 812 0.25 1.65 -8.66
C ALA A 812 0.56 0.91 -7.36
N TYR A 813 -0.22 -0.12 -7.08
CA TYR A 813 0.14 -1.21 -6.16
C TYR A 813 0.56 -2.43 -6.98
N GLU A 814 1.85 -2.75 -6.97
CA GLU A 814 2.43 -3.82 -7.79
C GLU A 814 2.85 -5.01 -6.93
N ALA A 815 2.55 -6.23 -7.38
CA ALA A 815 3.16 -7.43 -6.81
C ALA A 815 4.68 -7.43 -6.97
N ILE A 816 5.38 -7.98 -5.97
CA ILE A 816 6.84 -8.10 -5.98
C ILE A 816 7.24 -9.48 -6.50
N LYS A 817 7.91 -9.51 -7.65
CA LYS A 817 8.55 -10.73 -8.16
C LYS A 817 9.62 -11.22 -7.17
N PRO A 818 9.54 -12.46 -6.64
CA PRO A 818 10.54 -12.99 -5.71
C PRO A 818 11.95 -13.00 -6.30
N LYS A 819 12.96 -12.61 -5.50
CA LYS A 819 14.37 -12.62 -5.92
C LYS A 819 14.86 -14.06 -6.19
N ARG A 820 14.57 -14.97 -5.27
CA ARG A 820 14.89 -16.41 -5.41
C ARG A 820 13.87 -17.11 -6.31
N ALA A 821 14.35 -17.95 -7.21
CA ALA A 821 13.48 -18.83 -7.98
C ALA A 821 12.91 -19.92 -7.08
N ALA A 822 11.60 -20.19 -7.17
CA ALA A 822 11.00 -21.33 -6.51
C ALA A 822 11.45 -22.65 -7.15
N VAL A 823 11.70 -22.61 -8.46
CA VAL A 823 12.32 -23.70 -9.21
C VAL A 823 13.41 -23.13 -10.11
N ALA A 824 14.62 -23.69 -10.07
CA ALA A 824 15.69 -23.40 -11.00
C ALA A 824 16.24 -24.73 -11.55
N SER A 825 16.21 -24.91 -12.87
CA SER A 825 16.61 -26.17 -13.49
C SER A 825 17.31 -25.94 -14.83
N SER A 826 18.20 -26.87 -15.18
CA SER A 826 18.96 -26.80 -16.44
C SER A 826 18.09 -27.19 -17.63
N GLY A 827 18.25 -26.47 -18.74
CA GLY A 827 17.67 -26.85 -20.03
C GLY A 827 18.53 -27.88 -20.77
N ALA A 828 18.08 -28.26 -21.97
CA ALA A 828 18.84 -29.07 -22.91
C ALA A 828 19.03 -28.36 -24.26
N GLY A 829 20.18 -28.59 -24.89
CA GLY A 829 20.51 -28.00 -26.20
C GLY A 829 20.77 -26.49 -26.08
N ALA A 830 20.05 -25.70 -26.88
CA ALA A 830 20.17 -24.24 -26.91
C ALA A 830 19.53 -23.54 -25.70
N ILE A 831 18.69 -24.23 -24.92
CA ILE A 831 18.13 -23.74 -23.65
C ILE A 831 19.12 -24.12 -22.54
N THR A 832 19.62 -23.13 -21.81
CA THR A 832 20.63 -23.33 -20.75
C THR A 832 20.01 -23.54 -19.38
N HIS A 833 19.00 -22.75 -19.02
CA HIS A 833 18.29 -22.83 -17.75
C HIS A 833 16.89 -22.25 -17.87
N VAL A 834 16.01 -22.69 -16.98
CA VAL A 834 14.67 -22.16 -16.75
C VAL A 834 14.50 -21.94 -15.25
N GLU A 835 14.01 -20.76 -14.89
CA GLU A 835 13.64 -20.39 -13.52
C GLU A 835 12.16 -20.04 -13.46
N LEU A 836 11.44 -20.61 -12.49
CA LEU A 836 10.02 -20.39 -12.26
C LEU A 836 9.82 -19.68 -10.92
N ARG A 837 8.96 -18.66 -10.93
CA ARG A 837 8.52 -17.91 -9.73
C ARG A 837 7.03 -17.66 -9.82
N LEU A 838 6.41 -17.38 -8.69
CA LEU A 838 5.04 -16.90 -8.60
C LEU A 838 5.02 -15.65 -7.70
N ASP A 839 4.11 -14.73 -7.98
CA ASP A 839 3.75 -13.64 -7.08
C ASP A 839 2.23 -13.43 -7.06
N ALA A 840 1.79 -12.39 -6.35
CA ALA A 840 0.37 -12.07 -6.22
C ALA A 840 -0.32 -11.68 -7.54
N SER A 841 0.40 -11.49 -8.66
CA SER A 841 -0.20 -11.12 -9.96
C SER A 841 0.07 -12.15 -11.07
N PHE A 842 1.25 -12.80 -11.05
CA PHE A 842 1.77 -13.51 -12.20
C PHE A 842 2.52 -14.81 -11.88
N LEU A 843 2.40 -15.75 -12.81
CA LEU A 843 3.42 -16.78 -13.05
C LEU A 843 4.59 -16.15 -13.82
N HIS A 844 5.82 -16.28 -13.32
CA HIS A 844 7.04 -15.82 -14.00
C HIS A 844 7.88 -16.97 -14.50
N ILE A 845 8.38 -16.84 -15.74
CA ILE A 845 9.24 -17.81 -16.41
C ILE A 845 10.44 -17.05 -16.98
N ASP A 846 11.62 -17.25 -16.38
CA ASP A 846 12.89 -16.69 -16.88
C ASP A 846 13.71 -17.80 -17.53
N MET A 847 14.25 -17.55 -18.73
CA MET A 847 14.97 -18.55 -19.53
C MET A 847 16.25 -17.97 -20.09
N GLY A 848 17.34 -18.74 -20.02
CA GLY A 848 18.60 -18.41 -20.66
C GLY A 848 18.90 -19.29 -21.87
N PHE A 849 19.52 -18.69 -22.88
CA PHE A 849 19.87 -19.35 -24.14
C PHE A 849 21.38 -19.31 -24.42
N THR A 850 21.87 -20.28 -25.21
CA THR A 850 23.30 -20.30 -25.62
C THR A 850 23.67 -19.14 -26.55
N GLY A 851 22.68 -18.52 -27.19
CA GLY A 851 22.83 -17.36 -28.06
C GLY A 851 21.53 -16.55 -28.14
N ALA A 852 21.59 -15.39 -28.78
CA ALA A 852 20.42 -14.53 -28.95
C ALA A 852 19.35 -15.19 -29.83
N LEU A 853 18.08 -15.08 -29.44
CA LEU A 853 16.95 -15.60 -30.20
C LEU A 853 16.74 -14.78 -31.48
N ASP A 854 16.60 -15.46 -32.62
CA ASP A 854 16.23 -14.86 -33.90
C ASP A 854 14.84 -15.32 -34.32
N PHE A 855 13.82 -14.53 -33.98
CA PHE A 855 12.41 -14.86 -34.25
C PHE A 855 12.08 -14.94 -35.75
N SER A 856 12.95 -14.47 -36.65
CA SER A 856 12.78 -14.72 -38.09
C SER A 856 13.10 -16.17 -38.48
N LYS A 857 13.86 -16.88 -37.65
CA LYS A 857 14.35 -18.25 -37.89
C LYS A 857 13.84 -19.25 -36.86
N GLU A 858 13.41 -18.81 -35.69
CA GLU A 858 13.12 -19.65 -34.55
C GLU A 858 11.80 -19.22 -33.88
N ARG A 859 11.16 -20.15 -33.18
CA ARG A 859 10.02 -19.88 -32.29
C ARG A 859 10.16 -20.66 -31.00
N LEU A 860 9.69 -20.07 -29.91
CA LEU A 860 9.64 -20.69 -28.60
C LEU A 860 8.21 -21.15 -28.31
N LEU A 861 8.06 -22.39 -27.88
CA LEU A 861 6.79 -23.00 -27.47
C LEU A 861 6.91 -23.37 -25.99
N ILE A 862 6.01 -22.86 -25.16
CA ILE A 862 6.03 -23.10 -23.71
C ILE A 862 4.66 -23.67 -23.33
N GLY A 863 4.66 -24.93 -22.92
CA GLY A 863 3.51 -25.66 -22.40
C GLY A 863 3.29 -25.34 -20.94
N LEU A 864 2.03 -25.08 -20.57
CA LEU A 864 1.60 -24.91 -19.19
C LEU A 864 0.54 -25.98 -18.88
N ASP A 865 0.89 -26.84 -17.93
CA ASP A 865 0.00 -27.81 -17.31
C ASP A 865 -0.39 -27.25 -15.94
N THR A 866 -1.67 -26.89 -15.85
CA THR A 866 -2.27 -26.17 -14.71
C THR A 866 -3.00 -27.11 -13.77
N PHE A 867 -3.45 -28.27 -14.26
CA PHE A 867 -4.30 -29.19 -13.52
C PHE A 867 -4.27 -30.62 -14.06
N GLY A 868 -4.04 -31.60 -13.17
CA GLY A 868 -4.15 -33.03 -13.48
C GLY A 868 -3.14 -33.50 -14.51
N ARG A 869 -1.95 -33.90 -14.08
CA ARG A 869 -0.78 -34.21 -14.95
C ARG A 869 -1.05 -35.23 -16.06
N GLU A 870 -2.01 -36.12 -15.84
CA GLU A 870 -2.50 -37.15 -16.76
C GLU A 870 -3.67 -36.72 -17.67
N LEU A 871 -4.01 -35.43 -17.69
CA LEU A 871 -5.04 -34.80 -18.50
C LEU A 871 -4.41 -33.73 -19.39
N GLY A 872 -5.04 -33.38 -20.50
CA GLY A 872 -4.57 -32.28 -21.37
C GLY A 872 -3.84 -32.73 -22.65
N GLU A 873 -3.14 -31.79 -23.30
CA GLU A 873 -2.47 -32.02 -24.60
C GLU A 873 -0.96 -32.24 -24.43
N LEU A 874 -0.40 -33.26 -25.08
CA LEU A 874 1.04 -33.54 -25.02
C LEU A 874 1.84 -32.92 -26.18
N LEU A 875 1.22 -32.59 -27.31
CA LEU A 875 1.95 -32.03 -28.45
C LEU A 875 1.89 -30.50 -28.46
N TYR A 876 3.04 -29.84 -28.58
CA TYR A 876 3.09 -28.38 -28.74
C TYR A 876 2.58 -27.89 -30.11
N ASP A 877 2.78 -28.71 -31.14
CA ASP A 877 2.32 -28.47 -32.51
C ASP A 877 2.14 -29.83 -33.18
N LYS A 878 1.10 -29.98 -34.02
CA LYS A 878 0.80 -31.21 -34.75
C LYS A 878 1.95 -31.76 -35.62
N ASN A 879 2.90 -30.90 -36.00
CA ASN A 879 4.04 -31.27 -36.85
C ASN A 879 5.30 -31.61 -36.04
N LEU A 880 5.30 -31.38 -34.73
CA LEU A 880 6.44 -31.68 -33.87
C LEU A 880 6.40 -33.13 -33.40
N THR A 881 7.58 -33.75 -33.35
CA THR A 881 7.76 -35.15 -32.90
C THR A 881 8.08 -35.27 -31.41
N ILE A 882 8.16 -34.16 -30.71
CA ILE A 882 8.42 -34.10 -29.26
C ILE A 882 7.10 -33.90 -28.50
N SER A 883 6.97 -34.60 -27.37
CA SER A 883 5.86 -34.45 -26.43
C SER A 883 6.30 -33.70 -25.17
N ALA A 884 5.36 -32.99 -24.55
CA ALA A 884 5.48 -32.49 -23.20
C ALA A 884 5.56 -33.66 -22.19
N PRO A 885 6.15 -33.44 -20.99
CA PRO A 885 6.24 -34.46 -19.94
C PRO A 885 4.89 -34.74 -19.24
N SER A 886 3.96 -33.80 -19.32
CA SER A 886 2.60 -33.88 -18.77
C SER A 886 1.63 -33.10 -19.68
N GLY A 887 0.33 -33.30 -19.51
CA GLY A 887 -0.65 -32.73 -20.45
C GLY A 887 -0.95 -31.26 -20.16
N MET A 888 -0.89 -30.46 -21.22
CA MET A 888 -0.96 -29.01 -21.18
C MET A 888 -2.39 -28.52 -21.44
N GLU A 889 -2.86 -27.55 -20.65
CA GLU A 889 -4.06 -26.77 -20.96
C GLU A 889 -3.74 -25.56 -21.84
N TYR A 890 -2.54 -24.99 -21.69
CA TYR A 890 -2.16 -23.76 -22.36
C TYR A 890 -0.81 -23.88 -23.07
N LEU A 891 -0.68 -23.10 -24.15
CA LEU A 891 0.52 -22.99 -24.94
C LEU A 891 0.86 -21.53 -25.18
N VAL A 892 1.99 -21.08 -24.66
CA VAL A 892 2.60 -19.80 -25.03
C VAL A 892 3.48 -20.00 -26.25
N VAL A 893 3.31 -19.14 -27.25
CA VAL A 893 4.14 -19.09 -28.46
C VAL A 893 4.82 -17.73 -28.52
N ILE A 894 6.15 -17.71 -28.46
CA ILE A 894 6.97 -16.52 -28.70
C ILE A 894 7.67 -16.66 -30.05
N ASP A 895 7.16 -15.97 -31.06
CA ASP A 895 7.67 -16.01 -32.45
C ASP A 895 7.81 -14.62 -33.08
N GLY A 896 7.66 -13.56 -32.29
CA GLY A 896 7.82 -12.17 -32.74
C GLY A 896 7.16 -11.17 -31.78
N LYS A 897 7.63 -9.92 -31.78
CA LYS A 897 7.14 -8.88 -30.86
C LYS A 897 5.64 -8.61 -30.96
N GLU A 898 5.07 -8.73 -32.16
CA GLU A 898 3.65 -8.48 -32.44
C GLU A 898 2.82 -9.74 -32.64
N THR A 899 3.45 -10.92 -32.71
CA THR A 899 2.79 -12.20 -33.06
C THR A 899 2.76 -13.21 -31.91
N SER A 900 3.43 -12.88 -30.80
CA SER A 900 3.47 -13.73 -29.61
C SER A 900 2.10 -13.82 -28.93
N ARG A 901 1.76 -15.01 -28.47
CA ARG A 901 0.40 -15.34 -28.04
C ARG A 901 0.33 -16.47 -27.01
N LEU A 902 -0.68 -16.43 -26.15
CA LEU A 902 -1.13 -17.50 -25.25
C LEU A 902 -2.35 -18.17 -25.86
N LEU A 903 -2.33 -19.48 -25.99
CA LEU A 903 -3.41 -20.28 -26.56
C LEU A 903 -3.92 -21.28 -25.52
N ALA A 904 -5.17 -21.70 -25.64
CA ALA A 904 -5.78 -22.70 -24.78
C ALA A 904 -6.22 -23.92 -25.59
N ILE A 905 -6.26 -25.09 -24.96
CA ILE A 905 -6.99 -26.22 -25.52
C ILE A 905 -8.51 -25.91 -25.53
N PRO A 906 -9.28 -26.45 -26.49
CA PRO A 906 -10.71 -26.21 -26.58
C PRO A 906 -11.55 -26.36 -25.29
N PRO A 907 -11.32 -27.32 -24.37
CA PRO A 907 -12.08 -27.38 -23.12
C PRO A 907 -11.66 -26.33 -22.07
N ALA A 908 -10.47 -25.75 -22.18
CA ALA A 908 -9.92 -24.78 -21.22
C ALA A 908 -10.09 -23.31 -21.66
N ASN A 909 -10.63 -23.08 -22.86
CA ASN A 909 -10.81 -21.73 -23.40
C ASN A 909 -11.95 -21.00 -22.68
N GLY A 910 -11.61 -20.30 -21.59
CA GLY A 910 -12.55 -19.50 -20.80
C GLY A 910 -13.25 -18.40 -21.59
N SER A 911 -12.63 -17.92 -22.68
CA SER A 911 -13.24 -16.94 -23.59
C SER A 911 -14.45 -17.50 -24.36
N GLN A 912 -14.58 -18.82 -24.42
CA GLN A 912 -15.72 -19.56 -24.98
C GLN A 912 -16.60 -20.17 -23.88
N TYR A 913 -16.46 -19.69 -22.64
CA TYR A 913 -17.16 -20.15 -21.45
C TYR A 913 -16.96 -21.65 -21.14
N LYS A 914 -15.71 -22.13 -21.31
CA LYS A 914 -15.29 -23.49 -20.98
C LYS A 914 -14.10 -23.44 -20.04
N PHE A 915 -14.15 -24.23 -18.98
CA PHE A 915 -13.25 -24.11 -17.84
C PHE A 915 -12.76 -25.49 -17.37
N SER A 916 -12.53 -26.44 -18.27
CA SER A 916 -12.12 -27.82 -17.95
C SER A 916 -10.88 -28.21 -18.75
N THR A 917 -10.26 -29.34 -18.41
CA THR A 917 -9.27 -30.01 -19.28
C THR A 917 -9.90 -31.18 -20.04
N TYR A 918 -9.11 -31.90 -20.85
CA TYR A 918 -9.53 -33.14 -21.50
C TYR A 918 -9.73 -34.28 -20.49
N GLU A 919 -10.49 -35.32 -20.85
CA GLU A 919 -10.74 -36.48 -19.97
C GLU A 919 -9.52 -37.43 -19.83
N GLY A 920 -8.44 -37.15 -20.56
CA GLY A 920 -7.18 -37.87 -20.54
C GLY A 920 -6.13 -37.18 -21.41
N LEU A 921 -4.96 -37.80 -21.55
CA LEU A 921 -3.90 -37.30 -22.43
C LEU A 921 -4.27 -37.40 -23.91
N GLU A 922 -4.12 -36.29 -24.60
CA GLU A 922 -4.33 -36.14 -26.04
C GLU A 922 -3.00 -35.87 -26.75
N MET A 923 -2.93 -36.25 -28.04
CA MET A 923 -1.78 -36.00 -28.90
C MET A 923 -2.23 -35.42 -30.25
N ARG A 924 -2.98 -34.31 -30.19
CA ARG A 924 -3.55 -33.65 -31.37
C ARG A 924 -2.81 -32.38 -31.77
N GLY A 925 -2.11 -31.75 -30.82
CA GLY A 925 -1.49 -30.44 -30.97
C GLY A 925 -2.48 -29.34 -31.30
N LEU A 926 -3.70 -29.41 -30.73
CA LEU A 926 -4.79 -28.49 -31.02
C LEU A 926 -4.94 -27.45 -29.91
N PHE A 927 -4.52 -26.22 -30.21
CA PHE A 927 -4.74 -25.04 -29.39
C PHE A 927 -5.49 -23.98 -30.20
N GLU A 928 -6.34 -23.20 -29.53
CA GLU A 928 -7.14 -22.14 -30.11
C GLU A 928 -6.86 -20.79 -29.46
N SER A 929 -7.11 -19.72 -30.22
CA SER A 929 -7.02 -18.36 -29.72
C SER A 929 -8.18 -18.05 -28.78
N MET A 930 -7.87 -17.31 -27.72
CA MET A 930 -8.81 -16.81 -26.73
C MET A 930 -9.26 -15.42 -27.17
N ARG A 931 -10.58 -15.23 -27.28
CA ARG A 931 -11.21 -13.97 -27.68
C ARG A 931 -12.43 -13.71 -26.79
N LYS A 932 -12.34 -12.70 -25.92
CA LYS A 932 -13.39 -12.35 -24.96
C LYS A 932 -14.32 -11.30 -25.59
N LEU A 933 -15.63 -11.49 -25.49
CA LEU A 933 -16.62 -10.50 -25.94
C LEU A 933 -16.56 -9.26 -25.02
N THR A 934 -16.39 -8.08 -25.59
CA THR A 934 -16.34 -6.80 -24.85
C THR A 934 -17.55 -5.91 -25.12
N ASN A 935 -18.03 -5.90 -26.36
CA ASN A 935 -19.24 -5.16 -26.75
C ASN A 935 -20.16 -6.12 -27.51
N LYS A 936 -21.43 -6.15 -27.12
CA LYS A 936 -22.44 -6.99 -27.80
C LYS A 936 -22.77 -6.41 -29.17
N ALA A 937 -23.31 -7.25 -30.06
CA ALA A 937 -23.86 -6.73 -31.31
C ALA A 937 -25.14 -5.93 -31.00
N ARG A 938 -25.35 -4.86 -31.74
CA ARG A 938 -26.53 -3.97 -31.64
C ARG A 938 -26.95 -3.51 -33.04
N ALA A 939 -27.99 -2.69 -33.13
CA ALA A 939 -28.33 -2.01 -34.38
C ALA A 939 -28.97 -0.65 -34.09
N LEU A 940 -28.79 0.31 -35.00
CA LEU A 940 -29.52 1.57 -34.97
C LEU A 940 -31.01 1.35 -35.27
N GLN A 941 -31.83 2.36 -35.00
CA GLN A 941 -33.27 2.32 -35.26
C GLN A 941 -33.64 1.99 -36.72
N ASP A 942 -32.81 2.38 -37.68
CA ASP A 942 -33.01 2.09 -39.11
C ASP A 942 -32.58 0.67 -39.52
N GLY A 943 -32.10 -0.13 -38.56
CA GLY A 943 -31.58 -1.49 -38.77
C GLY A 943 -30.11 -1.54 -39.19
N THR A 944 -29.38 -0.42 -39.18
CA THR A 944 -27.93 -0.40 -39.44
C THR A 944 -27.21 -1.20 -38.35
N PRO A 945 -26.49 -2.28 -38.69
CA PRO A 945 -25.87 -3.16 -37.71
C PRO A 945 -24.63 -2.54 -37.07
N ILE A 946 -24.52 -2.69 -35.75
CA ILE A 946 -23.33 -2.39 -34.95
C ILE A 946 -22.69 -3.73 -34.56
N PRO A 947 -21.50 -4.06 -35.09
CA PRO A 947 -20.91 -5.38 -34.89
C PRO A 947 -20.36 -5.55 -33.47
N ALA A 948 -20.51 -6.76 -32.92
CA ALA A 948 -19.87 -7.16 -31.67
C ALA A 948 -18.34 -6.97 -31.74
N ARG A 949 -17.74 -6.59 -30.60
CA ARG A 949 -16.30 -6.42 -30.43
C ARG A 949 -15.74 -7.44 -29.45
N TYR A 950 -14.52 -7.86 -29.72
CA TYR A 950 -13.83 -8.88 -28.95
C TYR A 950 -12.41 -8.42 -28.63
N GLU A 951 -12.01 -8.60 -27.39
CA GLU A 951 -10.64 -8.51 -26.93
C GLU A 951 -9.85 -9.74 -27.43
N ASP A 952 -8.64 -9.53 -27.94
CA ASP A 952 -7.68 -10.60 -28.21
C ASP A 952 -6.96 -11.00 -26.91
N ALA A 953 -7.62 -11.83 -26.12
CA ALA A 953 -7.11 -12.39 -24.87
C ALA A 953 -5.86 -13.28 -25.06
N SER A 954 -5.56 -13.67 -26.29
CA SER A 954 -4.35 -14.41 -26.63
C SER A 954 -3.12 -13.54 -26.77
N LYS A 955 -3.23 -12.23 -27.01
CA LYS A 955 -2.07 -11.40 -27.37
C LYS A 955 -1.08 -11.24 -26.21
N LEU A 956 0.21 -11.48 -26.48
CA LEU A 956 1.30 -11.27 -25.50
C LEU A 956 2.22 -10.12 -25.91
N HIS A 957 2.06 -8.98 -25.22
CA HIS A 957 2.80 -7.75 -25.50
C HIS A 957 4.28 -7.82 -25.08
N HIS A 958 5.17 -7.39 -25.97
CA HIS A 958 6.60 -7.24 -25.69
C HIS A 958 6.92 -5.82 -25.18
N GLY A 959 7.60 -5.72 -24.03
CA GLY A 959 8.05 -4.42 -23.51
C GLY A 959 8.67 -4.50 -22.12
N LYS A 960 8.88 -3.36 -21.48
CA LYS A 960 9.37 -3.34 -20.08
C LYS A 960 8.35 -4.02 -19.17
N LEU A 961 8.84 -4.86 -18.27
CA LEU A 961 8.02 -5.55 -17.26
C LEU A 961 7.83 -4.66 -16.01
N ILE A 962 7.33 -3.45 -16.24
CA ILE A 962 6.93 -2.48 -15.21
C ILE A 962 5.42 -2.27 -15.37
N GLY A 963 4.69 -2.10 -14.26
CA GLY A 963 3.23 -2.07 -14.25
C GLY A 963 2.62 -3.35 -14.82
N SER A 964 1.40 -3.25 -15.31
CA SER A 964 0.59 -4.39 -15.77
C SER A 964 0.26 -4.32 -17.26
N THR A 965 1.19 -3.94 -18.14
CA THR A 965 0.91 -3.77 -19.59
C THR A 965 1.57 -4.84 -20.47
N ASN A 966 2.84 -5.17 -20.20
CA ASN A 966 3.63 -6.09 -21.02
C ASN A 966 3.78 -7.47 -20.39
N HIS A 967 3.87 -8.50 -21.23
CA HIS A 967 3.97 -9.90 -20.81
C HIS A 967 5.40 -10.42 -20.85
N TRP A 968 6.23 -9.97 -21.80
CA TRP A 968 7.59 -10.49 -21.92
C TRP A 968 8.60 -9.46 -22.42
N LYS A 969 9.87 -9.73 -22.11
CA LYS A 969 11.02 -8.98 -22.60
C LYS A 969 12.17 -9.92 -22.96
N ILE A 970 13.07 -9.45 -23.82
CA ILE A 970 14.34 -10.12 -24.12
C ILE A 970 15.50 -9.17 -23.82
N GLU A 971 16.48 -9.66 -23.05
CA GLU A 971 17.70 -8.94 -22.69
C GLU A 971 18.91 -9.84 -22.95
N GLY A 972 19.69 -9.53 -23.99
CA GLY A 972 20.79 -10.37 -24.44
C GLY A 972 20.32 -11.78 -24.82
N ASN A 973 20.79 -12.78 -24.08
CA ASN A 973 20.41 -14.19 -24.27
C ASN A 973 19.40 -14.66 -23.21
N THR A 974 18.66 -13.76 -22.58
CA THR A 974 17.66 -14.08 -21.57
C THR A 974 16.28 -13.59 -21.99
N LEU A 975 15.27 -14.41 -21.77
CA LEU A 975 13.86 -14.06 -21.94
C LEU A 975 13.18 -14.13 -20.58
N SER A 976 12.47 -13.07 -20.23
CA SER A 976 11.58 -13.04 -19.05
C SER A 976 10.13 -12.95 -19.53
N LEU A 977 9.30 -13.85 -19.05
CA LEU A 977 7.86 -13.92 -19.34
C LEU A 977 7.10 -13.86 -18.01
N ARG A 978 5.95 -13.18 -18.01
CA ARG A 978 4.95 -13.23 -16.94
C ARG A 978 3.55 -13.45 -17.51
N ILE A 979 2.76 -14.30 -16.87
CA ILE A 979 1.40 -14.66 -17.28
C ILE A 979 0.44 -14.34 -16.13
N PRO A 980 -0.61 -13.52 -16.34
CA PRO A 980 -1.63 -13.29 -15.34
C PRO A 980 -2.39 -14.57 -15.00
N TRP A 981 -2.66 -14.80 -13.71
CA TRP A 981 -3.34 -16.00 -13.22
C TRP A 981 -4.69 -16.26 -13.92
N THR A 982 -5.48 -15.22 -14.11
CA THR A 982 -6.81 -15.30 -14.75
C THR A 982 -6.78 -15.66 -16.23
N ARG A 983 -5.66 -15.43 -16.95
CA ARG A 983 -5.53 -15.85 -18.35
C ARG A 983 -5.37 -17.37 -18.50
N ILE A 984 -5.04 -18.07 -17.42
CA ILE A 984 -4.82 -19.52 -17.39
C ILE A 984 -5.76 -20.23 -16.40
N ASN A 985 -6.96 -19.66 -16.18
CA ASN A 985 -8.01 -20.19 -15.30
C ASN A 985 -7.55 -20.51 -13.86
N VAL A 986 -6.48 -19.87 -13.38
CA VAL A 986 -6.14 -19.88 -11.96
C VAL A 986 -7.04 -18.87 -11.27
N SER A 987 -7.90 -19.37 -10.38
CA SER A 987 -8.99 -18.62 -9.76
C SER A 987 -8.59 -17.99 -8.43
N ASP A 988 -7.74 -18.67 -7.67
CA ASP A 988 -7.12 -18.14 -6.47
C ASP A 988 -5.68 -18.69 -6.34
N PRO A 989 -4.66 -17.91 -6.76
CA PRO A 989 -3.26 -18.34 -6.67
C PRO A 989 -2.77 -18.42 -5.21
N SER A 990 -3.43 -17.75 -4.26
CA SER A 990 -3.07 -17.77 -2.85
C SER A 990 -3.38 -19.10 -2.15
N SER A 991 -4.22 -19.92 -2.77
CA SER A 991 -4.58 -21.27 -2.31
C SER A 991 -4.32 -22.37 -3.36
N GLY A 992 -3.79 -22.01 -4.53
CA GLY A 992 -3.55 -22.95 -5.63
C GLY A 992 -4.82 -23.49 -6.28
N THR A 993 -5.88 -22.68 -6.32
CA THR A 993 -7.20 -23.05 -6.84
C THR A 993 -7.33 -22.68 -8.32
N VAL A 994 -7.80 -23.62 -9.13
CA VAL A 994 -8.06 -23.47 -10.57
C VAL A 994 -9.53 -23.73 -10.87
N LEU A 995 -10.03 -23.15 -11.96
CA LEU A 995 -11.36 -23.50 -12.48
C LEU A 995 -11.32 -24.90 -13.11
N ASP A 996 -12.27 -25.76 -12.74
CA ASP A 996 -12.50 -27.08 -13.37
C ASP A 996 -14.02 -27.34 -13.43
N ASP A 997 -14.65 -26.89 -14.50
CA ASP A 997 -16.09 -27.03 -14.72
C ASP A 997 -16.42 -27.65 -16.07
N LYS A 998 -16.96 -28.87 -16.02
CA LYS A 998 -17.36 -29.66 -17.19
C LYS A 998 -18.72 -29.25 -17.77
N ARG A 999 -19.44 -28.34 -17.12
CA ARG A 999 -20.72 -27.82 -17.62
C ARG A 999 -20.49 -26.88 -18.80
N ILE A 1000 -21.51 -26.77 -19.65
CA ILE A 1000 -21.50 -25.85 -20.78
C ILE A 1000 -22.21 -24.57 -20.37
N PHE A 1001 -21.52 -23.45 -20.54
CA PHE A 1001 -22.06 -22.11 -20.34
C PHE A 1001 -22.15 -21.38 -21.68
N TYR A 1002 -23.02 -20.38 -21.76
CA TYR A 1002 -23.26 -19.57 -22.98
C TYR A 1002 -23.07 -18.07 -22.75
N THR A 1003 -22.83 -17.69 -21.49
CA THR A 1003 -22.61 -16.33 -21.02
C THR A 1003 -21.79 -16.40 -19.73
N ASP A 1004 -21.30 -15.26 -19.27
CA ASP A 1004 -20.64 -15.13 -17.98
C ASP A 1004 -21.57 -15.68 -16.87
N PRO A 1005 -21.11 -16.66 -16.07
CA PRO A 1005 -21.90 -17.18 -14.97
C PRO A 1005 -22.04 -16.12 -13.87
N LEU A 1006 -22.95 -16.35 -12.92
CA LEU A 1006 -22.98 -15.54 -11.70
C LEU A 1006 -21.76 -15.87 -10.82
N ARG A 1007 -21.43 -14.93 -9.93
CA ARG A 1007 -20.40 -15.07 -8.90
C ARG A 1007 -20.54 -16.38 -8.11
N ASP A 1008 -19.41 -17.02 -7.82
CA ASP A 1008 -19.28 -18.27 -7.05
C ASP A 1008 -20.10 -19.47 -7.57
N VAL A 1009 -20.50 -19.47 -8.85
CA VAL A 1009 -21.24 -20.61 -9.44
C VAL A 1009 -20.33 -21.68 -10.04
N LEU A 1010 -19.15 -21.28 -10.54
CA LEU A 1010 -18.22 -22.20 -11.20
C LEU A 1010 -17.63 -23.22 -10.23
N HIS A 1011 -17.43 -24.44 -10.71
CA HIS A 1011 -16.67 -25.44 -9.96
C HIS A 1011 -15.17 -25.17 -10.05
N THR A 1012 -14.48 -25.46 -8.94
CA THR A 1012 -13.03 -25.31 -8.81
C THR A 1012 -12.39 -26.61 -8.34
N ALA A 1013 -11.08 -26.71 -8.55
CA ALA A 1013 -10.25 -27.78 -8.03
C ALA A 1013 -8.94 -27.22 -7.45
N THR A 1014 -8.36 -27.93 -6.49
CA THR A 1014 -7.00 -27.63 -6.00
C THR A 1014 -5.98 -28.29 -6.92
N SER A 1015 -5.02 -27.51 -7.40
CA SER A 1015 -3.90 -27.99 -8.20
C SER A 1015 -2.68 -28.25 -7.31
N ASP A 1016 -1.81 -29.18 -7.70
CA ASP A 1016 -0.53 -29.46 -7.01
C ASP A 1016 0.61 -28.50 -7.46
N GLY A 1017 0.36 -27.67 -8.48
CA GLY A 1017 1.29 -26.67 -8.98
C GLY A 1017 1.14 -26.43 -10.49
N ILE A 1018 2.09 -25.70 -11.09
CA ILE A 1018 2.16 -25.49 -12.54
C ILE A 1018 3.35 -26.24 -13.11
N ALA A 1019 3.12 -27.22 -13.99
CA ALA A 1019 4.19 -27.85 -14.75
C ALA A 1019 4.49 -27.03 -16.00
N VAL A 1020 5.77 -26.73 -16.22
CA VAL A 1020 6.24 -25.95 -17.36
C VAL A 1020 7.15 -26.79 -18.23
N SER A 1021 6.89 -26.77 -19.53
CA SER A 1021 7.72 -27.43 -20.52
C SER A 1021 7.98 -26.51 -21.71
N VAL A 1022 9.17 -26.57 -22.31
CA VAL A 1022 9.62 -25.62 -23.34
C VAL A 1022 10.23 -26.37 -24.51
N ALA A 1023 9.97 -25.87 -25.72
CA ALA A 1023 10.65 -26.27 -26.94
C ALA A 1023 11.07 -25.03 -27.75
N LEU A 1024 12.38 -24.90 -28.01
CA LEU A 1024 12.91 -23.95 -28.98
C LEU A 1024 13.03 -24.65 -30.34
N VAL A 1025 12.37 -24.11 -31.36
CA VAL A 1025 12.20 -24.78 -32.65
C VAL A 1025 12.65 -23.87 -33.78
N GLN A 1026 13.36 -24.42 -34.76
CA GLN A 1026 13.68 -23.74 -36.01
C GLN A 1026 12.46 -23.69 -36.94
N ASN A 1027 12.10 -22.49 -37.40
CA ASN A 1027 11.02 -22.27 -38.35
C ASN A 1027 11.26 -23.00 -39.68
N LYS A 1028 10.18 -23.42 -40.34
CA LYS A 1028 10.12 -24.16 -41.63
C LYS A 1028 10.64 -25.60 -41.60
N THR A 1029 11.65 -25.91 -40.80
CA THR A 1029 12.21 -27.26 -40.69
C THR A 1029 11.67 -28.04 -39.49
N ASP A 1030 11.02 -27.35 -38.55
CA ASP A 1030 10.52 -27.88 -37.28
C ASP A 1030 11.61 -28.63 -36.47
N ARG A 1031 12.88 -28.28 -36.70
CA ARG A 1031 14.02 -28.86 -35.98
C ARG A 1031 14.08 -28.29 -34.56
N VAL A 1032 14.00 -29.16 -33.57
CA VAL A 1032 14.16 -28.80 -32.16
C VAL A 1032 15.62 -28.43 -31.88
N LEU A 1033 15.84 -27.23 -31.33
CA LEU A 1033 17.16 -26.68 -30.98
C LEU A 1033 17.45 -26.81 -29.48
N GLY A 1034 16.42 -26.83 -28.65
CA GLY A 1034 16.54 -27.06 -27.21
C GLY A 1034 15.18 -27.33 -26.57
N THR A 1035 15.19 -27.98 -25.41
CA THR A 1035 13.97 -28.30 -24.65
C THR A 1035 14.15 -28.10 -23.15
N PHE A 1036 13.02 -28.00 -22.46
CA PHE A 1036 12.92 -28.08 -21.01
C PHE A 1036 11.65 -28.88 -20.63
N PRO A 1037 11.74 -29.84 -19.70
CA PRO A 1037 12.97 -30.49 -19.25
C PRO A 1037 13.70 -31.20 -20.43
N ALA A 1038 14.86 -31.79 -20.17
CA ALA A 1038 15.58 -32.55 -21.20
C ALA A 1038 14.68 -33.65 -21.79
N PRO A 1039 14.69 -33.89 -23.12
CA PRO A 1039 13.74 -34.79 -23.74
C PRO A 1039 14.21 -36.23 -23.54
N ALA A 1040 13.57 -36.97 -22.62
CA ALA A 1040 13.71 -38.41 -22.49
C ALA A 1040 12.35 -39.04 -22.12
N MET A 1041 12.11 -40.29 -22.53
CA MET A 1041 10.91 -41.02 -22.09
C MET A 1041 10.95 -41.21 -20.57
N GLY A 1042 9.87 -40.82 -19.87
CA GLY A 1042 9.74 -40.96 -18.42
C GLY A 1042 10.42 -39.85 -17.60
N VAL A 1043 10.64 -38.67 -18.18
CA VAL A 1043 11.10 -37.50 -17.43
C VAL A 1043 9.92 -36.93 -16.65
N GLU A 1044 10.07 -36.85 -15.34
CA GLU A 1044 9.09 -36.21 -14.45
C GLU A 1044 8.91 -34.73 -14.83
N PRO A 1045 7.66 -34.23 -14.84
CA PRO A 1045 7.41 -32.82 -15.10
C PRO A 1045 8.09 -31.95 -14.04
N VAL A 1046 8.63 -30.80 -14.47
CA VAL A 1046 9.15 -29.81 -13.54
C VAL A 1046 8.00 -28.93 -13.08
N VAL A 1047 7.56 -29.16 -11.85
CA VAL A 1047 6.39 -28.52 -11.24
C VAL A 1047 6.82 -27.35 -10.35
N LEU A 1048 6.25 -26.17 -10.59
CA LEU A 1048 6.22 -25.07 -9.65
C LEU A 1048 5.09 -25.32 -8.64
N ALA A 1049 5.43 -25.77 -7.43
CA ALA A 1049 4.46 -25.94 -6.36
C ALA A 1049 3.88 -24.59 -5.90
N TRP A 1050 2.62 -24.58 -5.49
CA TRP A 1050 1.98 -23.41 -4.91
C TRP A 1050 2.63 -23.00 -3.59
N GLN A 1051 2.75 -21.70 -3.36
CA GLN A 1051 3.18 -21.12 -2.09
C GLN A 1051 1.99 -20.35 -1.54
N PRO A 1052 1.26 -20.83 -0.52
CA PRO A 1052 0.05 -20.18 -0.06
C PRO A 1052 0.34 -18.89 0.70
N TRP A 1053 -0.59 -17.93 0.64
CA TRP A 1053 -0.53 -16.70 1.46
C TRP A 1053 -1.92 -16.26 1.90
N ASN A 1054 -1.95 -15.47 2.98
CA ASN A 1054 -3.16 -14.77 3.45
C ASN A 1054 -2.96 -13.25 3.52
N GLN A 1055 -1.79 -12.75 3.11
CA GLN A 1055 -1.47 -11.33 2.97
C GLN A 1055 -0.58 -11.17 1.73
N PRO A 1056 -0.98 -10.37 0.73
CA PRO A 1056 -0.14 -10.15 -0.44
C PRO A 1056 1.09 -9.32 -0.11
N THR A 1057 2.19 -9.59 -0.81
CA THR A 1057 3.37 -8.72 -0.82
C THR A 1057 3.31 -7.79 -2.02
N PHE A 1058 3.41 -6.48 -1.77
CA PHE A 1058 3.30 -5.46 -2.80
C PHE A 1058 4.23 -4.28 -2.56
N ARG A 1059 4.37 -3.42 -3.56
CA ARG A 1059 5.04 -2.12 -3.46
C ARG A 1059 4.21 -1.02 -4.12
N GLU A 1060 4.40 0.21 -3.66
CA GLU A 1060 3.81 1.40 -4.26
C GLU A 1060 4.75 2.01 -5.32
N ARG A 1061 4.18 2.52 -6.41
CA ARG A 1061 4.90 3.29 -7.43
C ARG A 1061 3.98 4.32 -8.09
N LEU A 1062 4.39 5.58 -8.17
CA LEU A 1062 3.69 6.57 -8.99
C LEU A 1062 3.79 6.18 -10.47
N LYS A 1063 2.66 6.15 -11.18
CA LYS A 1063 2.59 5.81 -12.61
C LYS A 1063 3.17 6.93 -13.47
N GLU A 1064 3.58 6.61 -14.70
CA GLU A 1064 4.08 7.61 -15.66
C GLU A 1064 3.04 8.73 -15.94
N SER A 1065 1.74 8.44 -15.78
CA SER A 1065 0.65 9.42 -15.85
C SER A 1065 0.76 10.52 -14.80
N TYR A 1066 1.30 10.23 -13.61
CA TYR A 1066 1.43 11.20 -12.52
C TYR A 1066 2.23 12.43 -12.96
N THR A 1067 3.40 12.22 -13.58
CA THR A 1067 4.27 13.33 -13.99
C THR A 1067 3.64 14.17 -15.10
N LEU A 1068 2.92 13.54 -16.03
CA LEU A 1068 2.22 14.26 -17.12
C LEU A 1068 1.10 15.14 -16.58
N LEU A 1069 0.31 14.59 -15.65
CA LEU A 1069 -0.76 15.31 -14.98
C LEU A 1069 -0.21 16.44 -14.10
N GLN A 1070 0.92 16.20 -13.42
CA GLN A 1070 1.61 17.22 -12.63
C GLN A 1070 2.03 18.40 -13.50
N ASP A 1071 2.70 18.14 -14.61
CA ASP A 1071 3.11 19.18 -15.55
C ASP A 1071 1.89 19.95 -16.10
N TYR A 1072 0.81 19.23 -16.45
CA TYR A 1072 -0.44 19.83 -16.92
C TYR A 1072 -1.07 20.76 -15.87
N PHE A 1073 -1.27 20.29 -14.63
CA PHE A 1073 -1.87 21.11 -13.57
C PHE A 1073 -1.01 22.30 -13.14
N ILE A 1074 0.32 22.21 -13.24
CA ILE A 1074 1.20 23.38 -13.06
C ILE A 1074 0.94 24.42 -14.14
N THR A 1075 0.90 24.02 -15.42
CA THR A 1075 0.61 24.97 -16.52
C THR A 1075 -0.80 25.54 -16.46
N PHE A 1076 -1.76 24.78 -15.92
CA PHE A 1076 -3.13 25.24 -15.70
C PHE A 1076 -3.20 26.40 -14.69
N LYS A 1077 -2.33 26.41 -13.66
CA LYS A 1077 -2.28 27.49 -12.66
C LYS A 1077 -1.62 28.77 -13.17
N GLU A 1078 -0.78 28.69 -14.19
CA GLU A 1078 -0.04 29.84 -14.75
C GLU A 1078 -0.83 30.63 -15.81
N ASN A 1079 -1.84 30.01 -16.42
CA ASN A 1079 -2.71 30.58 -17.45
C ASN A 1079 -4.08 30.95 -16.89
#